data_AF-A0A7C5G5Q7-F1
#
_entry.id   AF-A0A7C5G5Q7-F1
#
_cell.length_a   1.000
_cell.length_b   1.000
_cell.length_c   1.000
_cell.angle_alpha   90.00
_cell.angle_beta   90.00
_cell.angle_gamma   90.00
#
_symmetry.space_group_name_H-M   'P 1'
#
loop_
_entity.id
_entity.type
_entity.pdbx_description
1 polymer ?
#
loop_
_entity_poly.entity_id
_entity_poly.type
_entity_poly.pdbx_seq_one_letter_code
_entity_poly.pdbx_strand_id
1 'polypeptide(L)'
;MNRNTTPVDLGIDIGSTTVKIVVMDRDHRVVDSLYQYHHGNPFQVVQKYLETSEWEVFRSVAATTGTPYFIHADQRFDSKVCFIEGVRHIHRDARNLIIVGSEKFARIIFNAHGAYRKMRANSTCAAGTGSFLDQQAARLGIGTSDQLDALARGAKADIPRIASRCSVFAKTDLIHAQQEGWGLAEISDGLCLGLARNIADTLFPGETLESPTVMAGGVALNRRVVEHLEKIAGIPIITDDMAPFYGAIGAILRLRLLEAQAPKASLEEGAKSNGVNTVGHRAEDLLVKVEEKKRYAHAPLRGPQGPYPEFTSKESFNHIAQTLGPQNPVETDIYEDLEKGAPLEVLLGIDIGSTSTKAAILTPEGRMLLGLYTRTAGDPIRAVQGLLETLQFIEQTRAIRFSIGSCATTGSGRKLVGAVIGADGVIDEITAHARAAIELDRNVDTIIEIGGQDSKFTALSEGRVVFSQMNTVCAAGTGSFIEEQALKLGVPIRQYADRALGHRAPATSDRCTVFMERDLNNLQNEGYSTEELLTATLFSVCDNYLSKVAMEGSIGDHIVFQGATAKNRALVAAFEKRLGKPIAVSPFCHLTGAMGAVLQHRDDVRAGTPAGEVIKPSAFKGLNIWRETITQRSDVCTGCTNHCKLHIITLQGQEVVYGYLCGRGAGDTTFVSKNRSGFDLLRERNFLLNESIRSVREKAALKPSADAPLGTRL
;
A
#
# COMPACT_ATOMS: atom_id res chain seq x y z
N MET A 1 11.05 -42.31 25.25
CA MET A 1 11.55 -42.16 23.87
C MET A 1 13.07 -42.10 23.96
N ASN A 2 13.77 -43.04 23.34
CA ASN A 2 15.24 -43.07 23.34
C ASN A 2 15.74 -41.96 22.41
N ARG A 3 16.30 -40.89 22.97
CA ARG A 3 16.86 -39.76 22.22
C ARG A 3 18.21 -40.15 21.62
N ASN A 4 18.50 -39.68 20.40
CA ASN A 4 19.65 -40.13 19.61
C ASN A 4 20.91 -39.31 19.97
N THR A 5 21.99 -39.97 20.39
CA THR A 5 23.25 -39.32 20.81
C THR A 5 24.30 -39.26 19.70
N THR A 6 23.92 -39.58 18.46
CA THR A 6 24.85 -39.56 17.32
C THR A 6 25.28 -38.11 17.02
N PRO A 7 26.59 -37.80 16.87
CA PRO A 7 27.05 -36.44 16.61
C PRO A 7 26.57 -35.94 15.24
N VAL A 8 25.70 -34.93 15.24
CA VAL A 8 25.11 -34.32 14.04
C VAL A 8 25.35 -32.81 14.00
N ASP A 9 25.37 -32.21 12.82
CA ASP A 9 25.49 -30.76 12.64
C ASP A 9 24.13 -30.12 12.39
N LEU A 10 23.91 -28.94 12.97
CA LEU A 10 22.69 -28.16 12.81
C LEU A 10 22.92 -26.99 11.85
N GLY A 11 22.07 -26.86 10.84
CA GLY A 11 22.08 -25.80 9.84
C GLY A 11 20.80 -24.99 9.90
N ILE A 12 20.91 -23.67 9.94
CA ILE A 12 19.74 -22.79 10.11
C ILE A 12 19.75 -21.63 9.11
N ASP A 13 18.68 -21.54 8.31
CA ASP A 13 18.38 -20.40 7.46
C ASP A 13 17.02 -19.80 7.85
N ILE A 14 17.01 -18.62 8.47
CA ILE A 14 15.79 -17.88 8.74
C ILE A 14 15.68 -16.75 7.72
N GLY A 15 14.64 -16.82 6.89
CA GLY A 15 14.29 -15.77 5.95
C GLY A 15 13.21 -14.84 6.51
N SER A 16 12.63 -14.00 5.66
CA SER A 16 11.66 -12.98 6.08
C SER A 16 10.30 -13.54 6.53
N THR A 17 9.91 -14.73 6.05
CA THR A 17 8.63 -15.37 6.43
C THR A 17 8.76 -16.81 6.92
N THR A 18 9.91 -17.46 6.71
CA THR A 18 10.10 -18.90 6.97
C THR A 18 11.41 -19.23 7.67
N VAL A 19 11.36 -20.21 8.56
CA VAL A 19 12.49 -20.86 9.24
C VAL A 19 12.78 -22.18 8.52
N LYS A 20 14.06 -22.42 8.18
CA LYS A 20 14.53 -23.68 7.65
C LYS A 20 15.64 -24.23 8.53
N ILE A 21 15.44 -25.42 9.05
CA ILE A 21 16.39 -26.14 9.89
C ILE A 21 16.74 -27.45 9.20
N VAL A 22 18.02 -27.82 9.26
CA VAL A 22 18.56 -29.08 8.73
C VAL A 22 19.48 -29.69 9.78
N VAL A 23 19.34 -30.98 10.01
CA VAL A 23 20.29 -31.78 10.78
C VAL A 23 21.01 -32.73 9.83
N MET A 24 22.34 -32.71 9.87
CA MET A 24 23.18 -33.46 8.94
C MET A 24 24.15 -34.38 9.68
N ASP A 25 24.21 -35.65 9.25
CA ASP A 25 25.17 -36.62 9.76
C ASP A 25 26.58 -36.44 9.17
N ARG A 26 27.56 -37.19 9.66
CA ARG A 26 28.96 -37.10 9.20
C ARG A 26 29.14 -37.46 7.71
N ASP A 27 28.24 -38.26 7.15
CA ASP A 27 28.27 -38.68 5.74
C ASP A 27 27.56 -37.69 4.80
N HIS A 28 27.25 -36.49 5.30
CA HIS A 28 26.56 -35.41 4.60
C HIS A 28 25.10 -35.69 4.27
N ARG A 29 24.47 -36.65 4.95
CA ARG A 29 23.06 -36.96 4.76
C ARG A 29 22.21 -36.10 5.68
N VAL A 30 21.15 -35.54 5.13
CA VAL A 30 20.11 -34.85 5.92
C VAL A 30 19.30 -35.92 6.64
N VAL A 31 19.32 -35.89 7.97
CA VAL A 31 18.64 -36.87 8.84
C VAL A 31 17.40 -36.29 9.52
N ASP A 32 17.27 -34.97 9.58
CA ASP A 32 16.08 -34.26 10.03
C ASP A 32 16.00 -32.88 9.36
N SER A 33 14.79 -32.36 9.18
CA SER A 33 14.57 -31.04 8.57
C SER A 33 13.22 -30.42 8.96
N LEU A 34 13.18 -29.09 9.06
CA LEU A 34 11.96 -28.32 9.31
C LEU A 34 11.88 -27.15 8.34
N TYR A 35 10.78 -27.05 7.59
CA TYR A 35 10.40 -25.85 6.83
C TYR A 35 9.07 -25.32 7.38
N GLN A 36 9.08 -24.14 7.99
CA GLN A 36 7.87 -23.60 8.63
C GLN A 36 7.78 -22.07 8.51
N TYR A 37 6.57 -21.55 8.27
CA TYR A 37 6.27 -20.12 8.37
C TYR A 37 6.31 -19.66 9.83
N HIS A 38 7.01 -18.56 10.09
CA HIS A 38 7.17 -18.04 11.45
C HIS A 38 6.21 -16.90 11.82
N HIS A 39 5.49 -16.32 10.84
CA HIS A 39 4.48 -15.26 11.08
C HIS A 39 4.98 -14.13 12.00
N GLY A 40 6.22 -13.68 11.80
CA GLY A 40 6.86 -12.64 12.63
C GLY A 40 7.47 -13.11 13.95
N ASN A 41 7.40 -14.40 14.30
CA ASN A 41 8.01 -14.97 15.51
C ASN A 41 8.92 -16.18 15.21
N PRO A 42 10.11 -15.96 14.60
CA PRO A 42 11.05 -17.04 14.31
C PRO A 42 11.61 -17.70 15.57
N PHE A 43 11.70 -16.96 16.69
CA PHE A 43 12.16 -17.50 17.97
C PHE A 43 11.30 -18.67 18.43
N GLN A 44 9.97 -18.49 18.46
CA GLN A 44 9.04 -19.53 18.91
C GLN A 44 9.08 -20.78 18.02
N VAL A 45 9.28 -20.62 16.71
CA VAL A 45 9.41 -21.76 15.79
C VAL A 45 10.67 -22.57 16.09
N VAL A 46 11.82 -21.89 16.24
CA VAL A 46 13.09 -22.54 16.58
C VAL A 46 13.03 -23.19 17.96
N GLN A 47 12.47 -22.49 18.96
CA GLN A 47 12.28 -23.02 20.30
C GLN A 47 11.47 -24.32 20.29
N LYS A 48 10.31 -24.31 19.63
CA LYS A 48 9.46 -25.50 19.53
C LYS A 48 10.20 -26.64 18.83
N TYR A 49 10.94 -26.36 17.77
CA TYR A 49 11.76 -27.38 17.10
C TYR A 49 12.75 -28.02 18.08
N LEU A 50 13.56 -27.21 18.78
CA LEU A 50 14.56 -27.70 19.72
C LEU A 50 13.94 -28.48 20.90
N GLU A 51 12.78 -28.07 21.41
CA GLU A 51 12.05 -28.76 22.48
C GLU A 51 11.48 -30.13 22.04
N THR A 52 11.06 -30.24 20.77
CA THR A 52 10.47 -31.46 20.21
C THR A 52 11.47 -32.34 19.45
N SER A 53 12.71 -31.88 19.26
CA SER A 53 13.73 -32.58 18.49
C SER A 53 14.12 -33.90 19.16
N GLU A 54 14.39 -34.92 18.34
CA GLU A 54 14.96 -36.19 18.81
C GLU A 54 16.46 -36.10 19.13
N TRP A 55 17.09 -34.96 18.78
CA TRP A 55 18.52 -34.67 18.94
C TRP A 55 18.78 -33.77 20.16
N GLU A 56 19.53 -34.28 21.15
CA GLU A 56 19.88 -33.50 22.35
C GLU A 56 21.15 -32.67 22.19
N VAL A 57 22.09 -33.15 21.37
CA VAL A 57 23.43 -32.59 21.23
C VAL A 57 23.79 -32.45 19.76
N PHE A 58 24.20 -31.26 19.37
CA PHE A 58 24.72 -30.95 18.04
C PHE A 58 26.23 -30.79 18.12
N ARG A 59 26.97 -31.45 17.22
CA ARG A 59 28.43 -31.32 17.12
C ARG A 59 28.83 -29.89 16.80
N SER A 60 28.15 -29.27 15.85
CA SER A 60 28.35 -27.89 15.44
C SER A 60 27.05 -27.26 14.95
N VAL A 61 26.97 -25.93 15.03
CA VAL A 61 25.81 -25.15 14.58
C VAL A 61 26.26 -24.07 13.60
N ALA A 62 25.77 -24.16 12.37
CA ALA A 62 26.00 -23.17 11.33
C ALA A 62 24.71 -22.46 10.95
N ALA A 63 24.81 -21.16 10.65
CA ALA A 63 23.64 -20.39 10.22
C ALA A 63 23.97 -19.46 9.05
N THR A 64 22.94 -19.06 8.29
CA THR A 64 23.08 -17.98 7.32
C THR A 64 23.13 -16.62 8.05
N THR A 65 23.67 -15.60 7.41
CA THR A 65 23.69 -14.22 7.94
C THR A 65 22.30 -13.61 8.12
N GLY A 66 21.27 -14.16 7.47
CA GLY A 66 19.88 -13.74 7.66
C GLY A 66 19.27 -14.25 8.96
N THR A 67 19.86 -15.28 9.58
CA THR A 67 19.36 -15.87 10.81
C THR A 67 19.60 -14.93 12.00
N PRO A 68 18.57 -14.53 12.77
CA PRO A 68 18.73 -13.65 13.94
C PRO A 68 19.71 -14.18 14.99
N TYR A 69 20.24 -13.29 15.82
CA TYR A 69 21.28 -13.62 16.81
C TYR A 69 20.76 -14.32 18.06
N PHE A 70 19.44 -14.45 18.27
CA PHE A 70 18.89 -15.21 19.40
C PHE A 70 19.25 -16.70 19.37
N ILE A 71 19.85 -17.19 18.29
CA ILE A 71 20.42 -18.54 18.23
C ILE A 71 21.94 -18.47 18.20
N HIS A 72 22.58 -19.24 19.07
CA HIS A 72 24.02 -19.49 19.02
C HIS A 72 24.35 -20.25 17.74
N ALA A 73 25.32 -19.74 16.98
CA ALA A 73 25.91 -20.43 15.84
C ALA A 73 27.42 -20.26 15.92
N ASP A 74 28.17 -21.36 15.75
CA ASP A 74 29.64 -21.36 15.73
C ASP A 74 30.16 -20.47 14.62
N GLN A 75 29.47 -20.48 13.48
CA GLN A 75 29.77 -19.61 12.37
C GLN A 75 28.52 -19.22 11.60
N ARG A 76 28.52 -17.96 11.14
CA ARG A 76 27.51 -17.42 10.23
C ARG A 76 28.15 -17.11 8.88
N PHE A 77 27.46 -17.47 7.81
CA PHE A 77 27.96 -17.31 6.44
C PHE A 77 26.96 -16.54 5.57
N ASP A 78 27.48 -15.78 4.60
CA ASP A 78 26.64 -15.06 3.63
C ASP A 78 25.66 -16.04 2.95
N SER A 79 24.37 -15.71 2.98
CA SER A 79 23.32 -16.60 2.47
C SER A 79 23.58 -17.06 1.04
N LYS A 80 24.14 -16.21 0.16
CA LYS A 80 24.39 -16.57 -1.25
C LYS A 80 25.47 -17.63 -1.36
N VAL A 81 26.52 -17.51 -0.54
CA VAL A 81 27.60 -18.53 -0.47
C VAL A 81 27.00 -19.85 0.00
N CYS A 82 26.13 -19.84 1.01
CA CYS A 82 25.45 -21.05 1.45
C CYS A 82 24.59 -21.68 0.35
N PHE A 83 23.75 -20.90 -0.35
CA PHE A 83 22.94 -21.43 -1.45
C PHE A 83 23.79 -22.05 -2.57
N ILE A 84 24.93 -21.42 -2.92
CA ILE A 84 25.87 -21.98 -3.88
C ILE A 84 26.42 -23.32 -3.38
N GLU A 85 26.89 -23.38 -2.14
CA GLU A 85 27.50 -24.59 -1.57
C GLU A 85 26.49 -25.74 -1.49
N GLY A 86 25.28 -25.46 -1.00
CA GLY A 86 24.22 -26.45 -0.87
C GLY A 86 23.78 -27.02 -2.23
N VAL A 87 23.58 -26.15 -3.23
CA VAL A 87 23.21 -26.61 -4.58
C VAL A 87 24.34 -27.38 -5.22
N ARG A 88 25.60 -26.93 -5.12
CA ARG A 88 26.73 -27.62 -5.73
C ARG A 88 27.03 -28.97 -5.08
N HIS A 89 26.64 -29.18 -3.83
CA HIS A 89 26.78 -30.47 -3.18
C HIS A 89 25.89 -31.54 -3.85
N ILE A 90 24.64 -31.15 -4.18
CA ILE A 90 23.61 -32.04 -4.72
C ILE A 90 23.64 -32.07 -6.26
N HIS A 91 23.70 -30.89 -6.90
CA HIS A 91 23.71 -30.67 -8.35
C HIS A 91 25.07 -30.07 -8.81
N ARG A 92 26.11 -30.92 -8.83
CA ARG A 92 27.51 -30.49 -9.08
C ARG A 92 27.74 -29.82 -10.44
N ASP A 93 26.93 -30.17 -11.43
CA ASP A 93 27.03 -29.73 -12.83
C ASP A 93 26.11 -28.56 -13.17
N ALA A 94 25.36 -28.01 -12.20
CA ALA A 94 24.47 -26.87 -12.40
C ALA A 94 25.19 -25.69 -13.08
N ARG A 95 24.56 -25.15 -14.13
CA ARG A 95 25.02 -23.95 -14.86
C ARG A 95 24.34 -22.68 -14.35
N ASN A 96 23.11 -22.81 -13.87
CA ASN A 96 22.36 -21.72 -13.29
C ASN A 96 21.71 -22.16 -11.97
N LEU A 97 21.67 -21.23 -11.02
CA LEU A 97 20.91 -21.34 -9.80
C LEU A 97 19.96 -20.15 -9.69
N ILE A 98 18.65 -20.41 -9.76
CA ILE A 98 17.60 -19.42 -9.54
C ILE A 98 17.10 -19.55 -8.10
N ILE A 99 17.35 -18.55 -7.27
CA ILE A 99 16.90 -18.49 -5.88
C ILE A 99 15.67 -17.60 -5.84
N VAL A 100 14.53 -18.08 -5.36
CA VAL A 100 13.30 -17.29 -5.21
C VAL A 100 12.79 -17.45 -3.78
N GLY A 101 13.06 -16.44 -2.95
CA GLY A 101 12.58 -16.33 -1.58
C GLY A 101 11.37 -15.41 -1.44
N SER A 102 10.99 -15.13 -0.20
CA SER A 102 9.82 -14.31 0.13
C SER A 102 9.97 -12.84 -0.24
N GLU A 103 11.18 -12.30 -0.35
CA GLU A 103 11.40 -10.87 -0.64
C GLU A 103 12.43 -10.60 -1.75
N LYS A 104 13.23 -11.60 -2.10
CA LYS A 104 14.32 -11.47 -3.06
C LYS A 104 14.35 -12.67 -3.96
N PHE A 105 14.71 -12.43 -5.22
CA PHE A 105 15.05 -13.49 -6.13
C PHE A 105 16.30 -13.14 -6.94
N ALA A 106 17.08 -14.16 -7.27
CA ALA A 106 18.36 -14.00 -7.93
C ALA A 106 18.68 -15.17 -8.84
N ARG A 107 19.47 -14.91 -9.89
CA ARG A 107 20.13 -15.92 -10.70
C ARG A 107 21.62 -15.84 -10.48
N ILE A 108 22.22 -16.93 -10.06
CA ILE A 108 23.66 -17.15 -10.01
C ILE A 108 24.04 -18.00 -11.22
N ILE A 109 25.11 -17.60 -11.90
CA ILE A 109 25.58 -18.26 -13.13
C ILE A 109 26.96 -18.81 -12.86
N PHE A 110 27.14 -20.08 -13.20
CA PHE A 110 28.41 -20.78 -13.09
C PHE A 110 29.11 -20.84 -14.45
N ASN A 111 30.43 -20.98 -14.46
CA ASN A 111 31.19 -21.24 -15.68
C ASN A 111 31.24 -22.75 -16.00
N ALA A 112 31.89 -23.12 -17.10
CA ALA A 112 32.03 -24.53 -17.53
C ALA A 112 32.69 -25.43 -16.47
N HIS A 113 33.53 -24.86 -15.61
CA HIS A 113 34.21 -25.56 -14.51
C HIS A 113 33.41 -25.54 -13.19
N GLY A 114 32.18 -25.01 -13.20
CA GLY A 114 31.30 -24.93 -12.04
C GLY A 114 31.64 -23.79 -11.07
N ALA A 115 32.58 -22.90 -11.40
CA ALA A 115 32.91 -21.75 -10.56
C ALA A 115 31.91 -20.60 -10.76
N TYR A 116 31.69 -19.81 -9.71
CA TYR A 116 30.86 -18.60 -9.77
C TYR A 116 31.36 -17.64 -10.87
N ARG A 117 30.45 -17.18 -11.74
CA ARG A 117 30.77 -16.24 -12.82
C ARG A 117 30.12 -14.87 -12.60
N LYS A 118 28.79 -14.84 -12.47
CA LYS A 118 28.03 -13.59 -12.31
C LYS A 118 26.71 -13.85 -11.58
N MET A 119 26.13 -12.79 -11.04
CA MET A 119 24.81 -12.81 -10.42
C MET A 119 23.94 -11.67 -10.99
N ARG A 120 22.66 -11.96 -11.22
CA ARG A 120 21.61 -10.95 -11.40
C ARG A 120 20.57 -11.15 -10.31
N ALA A 121 19.97 -10.08 -9.82
CA ALA A 121 18.93 -10.13 -8.80
C ALA A 121 17.91 -9.02 -9.04
N ASN A 122 16.72 -9.15 -8.47
CA ASN A 122 15.77 -8.05 -8.45
C ASN A 122 16.36 -6.84 -7.71
N SER A 123 16.03 -5.65 -8.20
CA SER A 123 16.16 -4.45 -7.37
C SER A 123 15.22 -4.62 -6.18
N THR A 124 15.54 -3.93 -5.09
CA THR A 124 15.14 -4.17 -3.69
C THR A 124 13.61 -4.25 -3.39
N CYS A 125 12.74 -4.21 -4.40
CA CYS A 125 11.29 -4.37 -4.31
C CYS A 125 10.89 -5.85 -4.15
N ALA A 126 10.10 -6.18 -3.11
CA ALA A 126 9.54 -7.52 -2.91
C ALA A 126 8.44 -7.89 -3.93
N ALA A 127 8.11 -7.01 -4.87
CA ALA A 127 7.11 -7.33 -5.88
C ALA A 127 7.62 -8.39 -6.87
N GLY A 128 6.80 -9.43 -7.05
CA GLY A 128 7.16 -10.66 -7.77
C GLY A 128 8.13 -11.57 -7.03
N THR A 129 7.90 -11.77 -5.73
CA THR A 129 8.61 -12.76 -4.90
C THR A 129 7.60 -13.72 -4.27
N GLY A 130 8.02 -14.62 -3.37
CA GLY A 130 7.08 -15.50 -2.65
C GLY A 130 6.02 -14.74 -1.86
N SER A 131 6.38 -13.63 -1.20
CA SER A 131 5.41 -12.83 -0.42
C SER A 131 4.29 -12.25 -1.27
N PHE A 132 4.54 -12.00 -2.56
CA PHE A 132 3.49 -11.55 -3.48
C PHE A 132 2.34 -12.56 -3.56
N LEU A 133 2.67 -13.86 -3.67
CA LEU A 133 1.69 -14.93 -3.71
C LEU A 133 1.02 -15.11 -2.35
N ASP A 134 1.79 -15.09 -1.25
CA ASP A 134 1.24 -15.19 0.10
C ASP A 134 0.18 -14.09 0.35
N GLN A 135 0.51 -12.84 -0.03
CA GLN A 135 -0.40 -11.71 0.13
C GLN A 135 -1.63 -11.81 -0.79
N GLN A 136 -1.50 -12.30 -2.02
CA GLN A 136 -2.66 -12.46 -2.92
C GLN A 136 -3.53 -13.63 -2.49
N ALA A 137 -2.93 -14.73 -2.01
CA ALA A 137 -3.66 -15.88 -1.46
C ALA A 137 -4.57 -15.43 -0.32
N ALA A 138 -4.01 -14.72 0.68
CA ALA A 138 -4.77 -14.19 1.80
C ALA A 138 -5.94 -13.28 1.34
N ARG A 139 -5.72 -12.45 0.31
CA ARG A 139 -6.76 -11.57 -0.28
C ARG A 139 -7.89 -12.34 -0.95
N LEU A 140 -7.59 -13.49 -1.54
CA LEU A 140 -8.56 -14.37 -2.18
C LEU A 140 -9.24 -15.33 -1.18
N GLY A 141 -8.92 -15.22 0.12
CA GLY A 141 -9.38 -16.17 1.12
C GLY A 141 -8.73 -17.55 1.00
N ILE A 142 -7.59 -17.63 0.29
CA ILE A 142 -6.77 -18.84 0.13
C ILE A 142 -5.72 -18.81 1.25
N GLY A 143 -5.65 -19.86 2.06
CA GLY A 143 -4.88 -19.86 3.31
C GLY A 143 -3.36 -19.81 3.11
N THR A 144 -2.83 -20.44 2.06
CA THR A 144 -1.38 -20.49 1.78
C THR A 144 -1.08 -20.42 0.29
N SER A 145 0.16 -20.06 -0.06
CA SER A 145 0.66 -20.14 -1.45
C SER A 145 0.57 -21.55 -2.04
N ASP A 146 0.63 -22.59 -1.21
CA ASP A 146 0.54 -23.99 -1.64
C ASP A 146 -0.89 -24.35 -2.07
N GLN A 147 -1.89 -23.81 -1.37
CA GLN A 147 -3.28 -23.93 -1.79
C GLN A 147 -3.54 -23.15 -3.10
N LEU A 148 -2.89 -22.00 -3.26
CA LEU A 148 -2.95 -21.21 -4.50
C LEU A 148 -2.35 -22.00 -5.68
N ASP A 149 -1.21 -22.66 -5.50
CA ASP A 149 -0.61 -23.57 -6.48
C ASP A 149 -1.58 -24.71 -6.87
N ALA A 150 -2.17 -25.37 -5.87
CA ALA A 150 -3.12 -26.45 -6.11
C ALA A 150 -4.35 -26.00 -6.92
N LEU A 151 -4.88 -24.81 -6.64
CA LEU A 151 -5.97 -24.20 -7.40
C LEU A 151 -5.54 -23.84 -8.82
N ALA A 152 -4.37 -23.22 -8.98
CA ALA A 152 -3.84 -22.79 -10.26
C ALA A 152 -3.63 -23.95 -11.24
N ARG A 153 -3.24 -25.14 -10.75
CA ARG A 153 -3.13 -26.35 -11.58
C ARG A 153 -4.47 -26.86 -12.12
N GLY A 154 -5.59 -26.48 -11.50
CA GLY A 154 -6.95 -26.80 -11.97
C GLY A 154 -7.52 -25.80 -12.98
N ALA A 155 -6.77 -24.76 -13.35
CA ALA A 155 -7.24 -23.71 -14.26
C ALA A 155 -7.49 -24.23 -15.68
N LYS A 156 -8.47 -23.62 -16.36
CA LYS A 156 -8.72 -23.83 -17.78
C LYS A 156 -7.62 -23.15 -18.64
N ALA A 157 -7.73 -23.29 -19.97
CA ALA A 157 -6.74 -22.75 -20.91
C ALA A 157 -6.63 -21.22 -20.90
N ASP A 158 -7.74 -20.51 -20.67
CA ASP A 158 -7.76 -19.05 -20.57
C ASP A 158 -7.54 -18.58 -19.13
N ILE A 159 -6.72 -17.54 -18.97
CA ILE A 159 -6.36 -16.95 -17.67
C ILE A 159 -6.35 -15.42 -17.73
N PRO A 160 -6.74 -14.72 -16.65
CA PRO A 160 -6.71 -13.27 -16.60
C PRO A 160 -5.27 -12.75 -16.54
N ARG A 161 -5.05 -11.56 -17.10
CA ARG A 161 -3.78 -10.83 -16.89
C ARG A 161 -3.88 -10.07 -15.59
N ILE A 162 -2.99 -10.41 -14.65
CA ILE A 162 -2.89 -9.75 -13.35
C ILE A 162 -1.48 -9.13 -13.23
N ALA A 163 -1.41 -7.86 -12.84
CA ALA A 163 -0.17 -7.19 -12.56
C ALA A 163 0.60 -7.91 -11.43
N SER A 164 1.85 -8.27 -11.69
CA SER A 164 2.71 -9.02 -10.74
C SER A 164 3.91 -8.22 -10.21
N ARG A 165 4.16 -7.05 -10.79
CA ARG A 165 5.25 -6.15 -10.39
C ARG A 165 4.90 -5.20 -9.25
N CYS A 166 3.65 -5.20 -8.78
CA CYS A 166 3.22 -4.42 -7.62
C CYS A 166 1.97 -5.06 -7.01
N SER A 167 2.01 -5.35 -5.70
CA SER A 167 0.86 -5.89 -4.97
C SER A 167 -0.34 -4.92 -4.96
N VAL A 168 -0.10 -3.61 -5.06
CA VAL A 168 -1.15 -2.59 -5.14
C VAL A 168 -1.94 -2.71 -6.44
N PHE A 169 -1.25 -2.83 -7.59
CA PHE A 169 -1.93 -3.02 -8.87
C PHE A 169 -2.60 -4.39 -8.96
N ALA A 170 -1.95 -5.43 -8.43
CA ALA A 170 -2.53 -6.76 -8.37
C ALA A 170 -3.89 -6.76 -7.66
N LYS A 171 -4.05 -6.01 -6.57
CA LYS A 171 -5.33 -5.91 -5.86
C LYS A 171 -6.45 -5.42 -6.77
N THR A 172 -6.21 -4.36 -7.52
CA THR A 172 -7.20 -3.79 -8.45
C THR A 172 -7.54 -4.79 -9.55
N ASP A 173 -6.53 -5.43 -10.13
CA ASP A 173 -6.70 -6.44 -11.17
C ASP A 173 -7.45 -7.69 -10.65
N LEU A 174 -7.23 -8.11 -9.41
CA LEU A 174 -7.94 -9.22 -8.78
C LEU A 174 -9.43 -8.92 -8.62
N ILE A 175 -9.77 -7.73 -8.13
CA ILE A 175 -11.16 -7.29 -8.00
C ILE A 175 -11.82 -7.27 -9.38
N HIS A 176 -11.13 -6.77 -10.40
CA HIS A 176 -11.65 -6.75 -11.76
C HIS A 176 -11.82 -8.15 -12.35
N ALA A 177 -10.85 -9.05 -12.14
CA ALA A 177 -10.96 -10.43 -12.59
C ALA A 177 -12.16 -11.15 -11.93
N GLN A 178 -12.38 -10.95 -10.64
CA GLN A 178 -13.56 -11.49 -9.96
C GLN A 178 -14.86 -10.92 -10.52
N GLN A 179 -14.90 -9.62 -10.81
CA GLN A 179 -16.08 -8.96 -11.42
C GLN A 179 -16.36 -9.44 -12.86
N GLU A 180 -15.32 -9.81 -13.60
CA GLU A 180 -15.43 -10.39 -14.94
C GLU A 180 -15.83 -11.87 -14.91
N GLY A 181 -15.98 -12.46 -13.72
CA GLY A 181 -16.44 -13.83 -13.53
C GLY A 181 -15.33 -14.88 -13.63
N TRP A 182 -14.07 -14.48 -13.56
CA TRP A 182 -12.96 -15.44 -13.52
C TRP A 182 -13.02 -16.29 -12.26
N GLY A 183 -12.82 -17.60 -12.41
CA GLY A 183 -12.73 -18.53 -11.29
C GLY A 183 -11.45 -18.35 -10.49
N LEU A 184 -11.45 -18.79 -9.23
CA LEU A 184 -10.27 -18.73 -8.37
C LEU A 184 -9.09 -19.53 -8.95
N ALA A 185 -9.35 -20.60 -9.69
CA ALA A 185 -8.31 -21.38 -10.36
C ALA A 185 -7.60 -20.54 -11.43
N GLU A 186 -8.35 -19.93 -12.35
CA GLU A 186 -7.80 -19.08 -13.40
C GLU A 186 -7.08 -17.84 -12.84
N ILE A 187 -7.66 -17.20 -11.82
CA ILE A 187 -7.03 -16.07 -11.11
C ILE A 187 -5.71 -16.49 -10.47
N SER A 188 -5.69 -17.63 -9.77
CA SER A 188 -4.48 -18.18 -9.15
C SER A 188 -3.41 -18.47 -10.19
N ASP A 189 -3.81 -19.00 -11.35
CA ASP A 189 -2.88 -19.27 -12.45
C ASP A 189 -2.33 -17.99 -13.10
N GLY A 190 -3.17 -16.97 -13.27
CA GLY A 190 -2.77 -15.64 -13.71
C GLY A 190 -1.72 -15.01 -12.77
N LEU A 191 -1.86 -15.20 -11.45
CA LEU A 191 -0.87 -14.78 -10.46
C LEU A 191 0.45 -15.54 -10.58
N CYS A 192 0.40 -16.87 -10.72
CA CYS A 192 1.59 -17.71 -10.91
C CYS A 192 2.35 -17.34 -12.20
N LEU A 193 1.63 -17.16 -13.31
CA LEU A 193 2.23 -16.72 -14.58
C LEU A 193 2.82 -15.31 -14.46
N GLY A 194 2.10 -14.41 -13.79
CA GLY A 194 2.59 -13.06 -13.53
C GLY A 194 3.91 -13.08 -12.77
N LEU A 195 4.04 -13.90 -11.73
CA LEU A 195 5.27 -14.06 -10.97
C LEU A 195 6.40 -14.63 -11.85
N ALA A 196 6.15 -15.71 -12.59
CA ALA A 196 7.14 -16.34 -13.47
C ALA A 196 7.68 -15.36 -14.53
N ARG A 197 6.80 -14.55 -15.15
CA ARG A 197 7.19 -13.48 -16.07
C ARG A 197 8.10 -12.45 -15.42
N ASN A 198 7.77 -12.01 -14.21
CA ASN A 198 8.60 -11.02 -13.53
C ASN A 198 10.00 -11.57 -13.19
N ILE A 199 10.08 -12.84 -12.77
CA ILE A 199 11.35 -13.53 -12.55
C ILE A 199 12.17 -13.57 -13.85
N ALA A 200 11.57 -14.00 -14.96
CA ALA A 200 12.24 -14.10 -16.25
C ALA A 200 12.73 -12.74 -16.78
N ASP A 201 11.84 -11.75 -16.83
CA ASP A 201 12.13 -10.39 -17.28
C ASP A 201 13.29 -9.76 -16.50
N THR A 202 13.42 -10.09 -15.22
CA THR A 202 14.42 -9.51 -14.33
C THR A 202 15.74 -10.28 -14.37
N LEU A 203 15.68 -11.61 -14.31
CA LEU A 203 16.88 -12.45 -14.14
C LEU A 203 17.55 -12.77 -15.47
N PHE A 204 16.80 -12.91 -16.56
CA PHE A 204 17.32 -13.32 -17.87
C PHE A 204 16.58 -12.63 -19.04
N PRO A 205 16.58 -11.28 -19.10
CA PRO A 205 15.88 -10.54 -20.16
C PRO A 205 16.45 -10.85 -21.54
N GLY A 206 15.75 -11.66 -22.33
CA GLY A 206 16.19 -12.09 -23.66
C GLY A 206 17.46 -12.96 -23.66
N GLU A 207 17.87 -13.49 -22.51
CA GLU A 207 19.00 -14.43 -22.39
C GLU A 207 18.44 -15.87 -22.29
N THR A 208 18.97 -16.80 -23.10
CA THR A 208 18.67 -18.23 -22.92
C THR A 208 19.42 -18.78 -21.70
N LEU A 209 18.75 -19.59 -20.89
CA LEU A 209 19.37 -20.27 -19.76
C LEU A 209 20.16 -21.51 -20.22
N GLU A 210 21.32 -21.72 -19.62
CA GLU A 210 22.10 -22.94 -19.83
C GLU A 210 21.61 -24.05 -18.88
N SER A 211 21.50 -25.27 -19.39
CA SER A 211 21.17 -26.45 -18.59
C SER A 211 22.43 -27.11 -18.01
N PRO A 212 22.39 -27.68 -16.79
CA PRO A 212 21.22 -27.73 -15.90
C PRO A 212 20.96 -26.41 -15.16
N THR A 213 19.68 -26.02 -15.08
CA THR A 213 19.23 -24.89 -14.24
C THR A 213 18.51 -25.44 -13.03
N VAL A 214 18.94 -25.06 -11.82
CA VAL A 214 18.34 -25.48 -10.55
C VAL A 214 17.60 -24.30 -9.93
N MET A 215 16.41 -24.53 -9.38
CA MET A 215 15.65 -23.53 -8.64
C MET A 215 15.57 -23.86 -7.15
N ALA A 216 15.76 -22.84 -6.32
CA ALA A 216 15.89 -22.91 -4.86
C ALA A 216 15.00 -21.87 -4.17
N GLY A 217 14.77 -22.06 -2.87
CA GLY A 217 13.90 -21.22 -2.05
C GLY A 217 12.45 -21.70 -2.02
N GLY A 218 11.60 -21.08 -1.20
CA GLY A 218 10.23 -21.55 -0.95
C GLY A 218 9.35 -21.60 -2.20
N VAL A 219 9.54 -20.68 -3.15
CA VAL A 219 8.76 -20.66 -4.40
C VAL A 219 9.11 -21.83 -5.33
N ALA A 220 10.25 -22.50 -5.13
CA ALA A 220 10.57 -23.73 -5.87
C ALA A 220 9.57 -24.86 -5.60
N LEU A 221 8.82 -24.79 -4.49
CA LEU A 221 7.75 -25.74 -4.17
C LEU A 221 6.45 -25.46 -4.94
N ASN A 222 6.27 -24.23 -5.44
CA ASN A 222 5.10 -23.87 -6.24
C ASN A 222 5.29 -24.37 -7.67
N ARG A 223 4.75 -25.55 -7.95
CA ARG A 223 4.95 -26.24 -9.23
C ARG A 223 4.41 -25.43 -10.39
N ARG A 224 3.31 -24.71 -10.21
CA ARG A 224 2.73 -23.92 -11.29
C ARG A 224 3.61 -22.74 -11.70
N VAL A 225 4.28 -22.07 -10.76
CA VAL A 225 5.27 -21.04 -11.07
C VAL A 225 6.46 -21.64 -11.83
N VAL A 226 6.94 -22.81 -11.41
CA VAL A 226 8.05 -23.52 -12.09
C VAL A 226 7.66 -23.87 -13.53
N GLU A 227 6.49 -24.47 -13.75
CA GLU A 227 5.99 -24.82 -15.09
C GLU A 227 5.90 -23.60 -16.03
N HIS A 228 5.40 -22.46 -15.53
CA HIS A 228 5.37 -21.23 -16.32
C HIS A 228 6.76 -20.71 -16.62
N LEU A 229 7.68 -20.80 -15.65
CA LEU A 229 9.06 -20.35 -15.82
C LEU A 229 9.81 -21.25 -16.82
N GLU A 230 9.58 -22.56 -16.80
CA GLU A 230 10.11 -23.51 -17.79
C GLU A 230 9.61 -23.17 -19.21
N LYS A 231 8.30 -22.91 -19.35
CA LYS A 231 7.72 -22.48 -20.64
C LYS A 231 8.34 -21.17 -21.15
N ILE A 232 8.60 -20.21 -20.25
CA ILE A 232 9.22 -18.93 -20.61
C ILE A 232 10.71 -19.12 -20.95
N ALA A 233 11.43 -19.94 -20.20
CA ALA A 233 12.86 -20.18 -20.38
C ALA A 233 13.16 -21.11 -21.58
N GLY A 234 12.20 -21.94 -21.97
CA GLY A 234 12.36 -22.94 -23.04
C GLY A 234 13.21 -24.15 -22.63
N ILE A 235 13.50 -24.31 -21.33
CA ILE A 235 14.29 -25.43 -20.78
C ILE A 235 13.66 -25.95 -19.49
N PRO A 236 13.88 -27.23 -19.12
CA PRO A 236 13.45 -27.75 -17.83
C PRO A 236 14.25 -27.09 -16.68
N ILE A 237 13.58 -26.88 -15.55
CA ILE A 237 14.14 -26.32 -14.33
C ILE A 237 14.10 -27.38 -13.23
N ILE A 238 15.27 -27.78 -12.76
CA ILE A 238 15.42 -28.80 -11.73
C ILE A 238 14.98 -28.21 -10.39
N THR A 239 14.09 -28.92 -9.72
CA THR A 239 13.63 -28.65 -8.35
C THR A 239 13.54 -29.98 -7.61
N ASP A 240 14.01 -30.02 -6.37
CA ASP A 240 13.95 -31.19 -5.51
C ASP A 240 13.37 -30.84 -4.13
N ASP A 241 13.19 -31.85 -3.29
CA ASP A 241 12.63 -31.68 -1.95
C ASP A 241 13.58 -30.88 -1.01
N MET A 242 14.85 -30.74 -1.39
CA MET A 242 15.86 -29.95 -0.67
C MET A 242 15.91 -28.49 -1.11
N ALA A 243 15.14 -28.08 -2.12
CA ALA A 243 15.15 -26.73 -2.67
C ALA A 243 14.97 -25.60 -1.64
N PRO A 244 14.12 -25.73 -0.60
CA PRO A 244 14.02 -24.72 0.46
C PRO A 244 15.22 -24.68 1.41
N PHE A 245 15.99 -25.77 1.48
CA PHE A 245 16.97 -26.08 2.52
C PHE A 245 18.42 -25.83 2.12
N TYR A 246 18.72 -25.56 0.83
CA TYR A 246 20.10 -25.36 0.38
C TYR A 246 20.89 -24.30 1.15
N GLY A 247 20.21 -23.25 1.67
CA GLY A 247 20.85 -22.25 2.54
C GLY A 247 21.34 -22.85 3.88
N ALA A 248 20.51 -23.66 4.54
CA ALA A 248 20.88 -24.33 5.79
C ALA A 248 21.93 -25.44 5.56
N ILE A 249 21.75 -26.24 4.51
CA ILE A 249 22.70 -27.28 4.07
C ILE A 249 24.08 -26.65 3.80
N GLY A 250 24.10 -25.58 2.99
CA GLY A 250 25.34 -24.90 2.62
C GLY A 250 26.07 -24.27 3.80
N ALA A 251 25.35 -23.81 4.84
CA ALA A 251 25.97 -23.30 6.05
C ALA A 251 26.76 -24.41 6.77
N ILE A 252 26.20 -25.61 6.92
CA ILE A 252 26.88 -26.77 7.51
C ILE A 252 28.10 -27.16 6.68
N LEU A 253 27.93 -27.30 5.36
CA LEU A 253 29.02 -27.70 4.45
C LEU A 253 30.17 -26.68 4.50
N ARG A 254 29.85 -25.39 4.58
CA ARG A 254 30.85 -24.34 4.69
C ARG A 254 31.60 -24.38 6.01
N LEU A 255 30.91 -24.70 7.12
CA LEU A 255 31.55 -24.91 8.41
C LEU A 255 32.51 -26.10 8.36
N ARG A 256 32.08 -27.24 7.81
CA ARG A 256 32.95 -28.43 7.65
C ARG A 256 34.18 -28.15 6.79
N LEU A 257 34.04 -27.37 5.71
CA LEU A 257 35.17 -26.95 4.89
C LEU A 257 36.16 -26.08 5.68
N LEU A 258 35.66 -25.17 6.52
CA LEU A 258 36.50 -24.34 7.39
C LEU A 258 37.26 -25.22 8.40
N GLU A 259 36.58 -26.18 9.04
CA GLU A 259 37.18 -27.14 9.97
C GLU A 259 38.26 -28.00 9.31
N ALA A 260 38.01 -28.49 8.09
CA ALA A 260 38.97 -29.31 7.34
C ALA A 260 40.22 -28.54 6.91
N GLN A 261 40.11 -27.22 6.73
CA GLN A 261 41.20 -26.33 6.34
C GLN A 261 41.96 -25.74 7.55
N ALA A 262 41.48 -25.94 8.77
CA ALA A 262 42.15 -25.48 9.98
C ALA A 262 43.48 -26.23 10.20
N PRO A 263 44.60 -25.53 10.50
CA PRO A 263 45.87 -26.17 10.76
C PRO A 263 45.80 -27.10 11.99
N LYS A 264 46.24 -28.35 11.85
CA LYS A 264 46.22 -29.39 12.91
C LYS A 264 46.97 -29.04 14.21
N ALA A 265 47.75 -27.96 14.23
CA ALA A 265 48.61 -27.58 15.36
C ALA A 265 47.88 -26.84 16.50
N SER A 266 46.60 -26.47 16.35
CA SER A 266 45.85 -25.70 17.36
C SER A 266 44.97 -26.55 18.29
N LEU A 267 45.11 -27.88 18.29
CA LEU A 267 44.24 -28.78 19.06
C LEU A 267 44.80 -29.21 20.42
N GLU A 268 46.07 -28.92 20.75
CA GLU A 268 46.67 -29.34 22.03
C GLU A 268 46.99 -28.18 23.01
N GLU A 269 47.03 -26.92 22.57
CA GLU A 269 47.26 -25.80 23.47
C GLU A 269 46.39 -24.59 23.12
N GLY A 270 45.47 -24.24 24.03
CA GLY A 270 44.84 -22.91 24.05
C GLY A 270 43.38 -22.84 23.63
N ALA A 271 42.48 -23.34 24.48
CA ALA A 271 41.17 -22.72 24.60
C ALA A 271 41.37 -21.22 24.87
N LYS A 272 40.76 -20.37 24.01
CA LYS A 272 40.79 -18.89 24.00
C LYS A 272 41.80 -18.26 23.02
N SER A 273 41.58 -18.44 21.73
CA SER A 273 41.39 -17.31 20.78
C SER A 273 41.17 -17.83 19.35
N ASN A 274 40.04 -17.43 18.75
CA ASN A 274 39.72 -17.55 17.31
C ASN A 274 39.55 -18.95 16.68
N GLY A 275 38.99 -19.96 17.37
CA GLY A 275 38.80 -21.28 16.77
C GLY A 275 37.59 -22.05 17.30
N VAL A 276 36.85 -22.64 16.36
CA VAL A 276 35.72 -23.59 16.48
C VAL A 276 35.74 -24.41 17.78
N ASN A 277 34.63 -24.36 18.53
CA ASN A 277 34.45 -25.14 19.76
C ASN A 277 34.27 -26.62 19.41
N THR A 278 35.12 -27.50 19.94
CA THR A 278 35.02 -28.96 19.77
C THR A 278 34.11 -29.64 20.79
N VAL A 279 33.37 -28.86 21.60
CA VAL A 279 32.43 -29.35 22.62
C VAL A 279 31.02 -29.20 22.05
N GLY A 280 30.30 -30.31 21.87
CA GLY A 280 28.95 -30.29 21.30
C GLY A 280 27.98 -29.41 22.09
N HIS A 281 27.04 -28.78 21.39
CA HIS A 281 26.03 -27.86 21.93
C HIS A 281 24.77 -28.62 22.31
N ARG A 282 24.27 -28.45 23.54
CA ARG A 282 22.97 -28.98 23.94
C ARG A 282 21.86 -28.13 23.33
N ALA A 283 20.78 -28.76 22.89
CA ALA A 283 19.65 -28.06 22.27
C ALA A 283 19.09 -26.91 23.13
N GLU A 284 19.04 -27.10 24.45
CA GLU A 284 18.57 -26.09 25.41
C GLU A 284 19.46 -24.84 25.53
N ASP A 285 20.75 -24.97 25.19
CA ASP A 285 21.73 -23.88 25.29
C ASP A 285 21.85 -23.06 23.99
N LEU A 286 21.17 -23.48 22.92
CA LEU A 286 21.26 -22.82 21.62
C LEU A 286 20.51 -21.49 21.57
N LEU A 287 19.48 -21.30 22.40
CA LEU A 287 18.74 -20.04 22.46
C LEU A 287 19.42 -19.08 23.43
N VAL A 288 19.99 -18.00 22.88
CA VAL A 288 20.67 -16.96 23.63
C VAL A 288 19.77 -15.73 23.76
N LYS A 289 19.77 -15.12 24.96
CA LYS A 289 19.18 -13.79 25.15
C LYS A 289 20.09 -12.75 24.50
N VAL A 290 19.75 -12.32 23.29
CA VAL A 290 20.43 -11.19 22.66
C VAL A 290 19.64 -9.93 22.92
N GLU A 291 20.10 -9.13 23.86
CA GLU A 291 19.72 -7.72 23.94
C GLU A 291 20.51 -6.96 22.87
N GLU A 292 20.04 -7.00 21.62
CA GLU A 292 20.49 -5.99 20.66
C GLU A 292 20.01 -4.62 21.16
N LYS A 293 20.96 -3.68 21.29
CA LYS A 293 20.64 -2.33 21.77
C LYS A 293 19.79 -1.63 20.71
N LYS A 294 18.47 -1.67 20.90
CA LYS A 294 17.47 -1.02 20.03
C LYS A 294 17.86 0.43 19.74
N ARG A 295 17.78 0.80 18.46
CA ARG A 295 18.10 2.14 17.95
C ARG A 295 16.82 2.87 17.60
N TYR A 296 16.62 4.02 18.20
CA TYR A 296 15.43 4.84 17.96
C TYR A 296 15.82 6.11 17.24
N ALA A 297 15.11 6.41 16.15
CA ALA A 297 15.22 7.68 15.45
C ALA A 297 14.22 8.70 15.99
N HIS A 298 13.07 8.23 16.49
CA HIS A 298 12.00 9.08 16.98
C HIS A 298 11.82 8.93 18.50
N ALA A 299 11.65 10.07 19.17
CA ALA A 299 11.30 10.13 20.58
C ALA A 299 9.86 9.60 20.82
N PRO A 300 9.47 9.33 22.08
CA PRO A 300 8.12 8.88 22.39
C PRO A 300 7.05 9.80 21.80
N LEU A 301 6.09 9.22 21.11
CA LEU A 301 5.00 9.96 20.48
C LEU A 301 4.01 10.43 21.55
N ARG A 302 3.91 11.74 21.76
CA ARG A 302 2.94 12.34 22.69
C ARG A 302 1.61 12.53 21.97
N GLY A 303 0.51 12.74 22.70
CA GLY A 303 -0.77 13.08 22.07
C GLY A 303 -0.72 14.40 21.27
N PRO A 304 -1.76 14.69 20.46
CA PRO A 304 -1.85 15.94 19.71
C PRO A 304 -1.69 17.18 20.60
N GLN A 305 -1.04 18.22 20.07
CA GLN A 305 -0.83 19.52 20.70
C GLN A 305 -1.87 20.54 20.25
N GLY A 306 -2.34 20.44 19.00
CA GLY A 306 -3.41 21.26 18.45
C GLY A 306 -4.81 20.82 18.90
N PRO A 307 -5.86 21.57 18.50
CA PRO A 307 -7.25 21.20 18.81
C PRO A 307 -7.60 19.81 18.26
N TYR A 308 -7.95 18.89 19.16
CA TYR A 308 -8.33 17.53 18.82
C TYR A 308 -9.60 17.12 19.57
N PRO A 309 -10.67 16.68 18.87
CA PRO A 309 -11.95 16.36 19.51
C PRO A 309 -11.98 14.91 20.01
N GLU A 310 -12.82 14.65 21.00
CA GLU A 310 -13.12 13.29 21.48
C GLU A 310 -14.10 12.52 20.55
N PHE A 311 -14.51 13.12 19.42
CA PHE A 311 -15.49 12.59 18.46
C PHE A 311 -16.81 12.12 19.08
N THR A 312 -17.31 12.88 20.06
CA THR A 312 -18.61 12.61 20.69
C THR A 312 -19.77 13.04 19.81
N SER A 313 -20.75 12.17 19.62
CA SER A 313 -22.07 12.47 19.07
C SER A 313 -23.14 12.36 20.17
N LYS A 314 -24.33 12.93 19.94
CA LYS A 314 -25.47 12.76 20.85
C LYS A 314 -25.98 11.32 20.82
N GLU A 315 -25.96 10.73 19.63
CA GLU A 315 -26.28 9.33 19.40
C GLU A 315 -25.44 8.77 18.25
N SER A 316 -24.96 7.54 18.42
CA SER A 316 -24.20 6.81 17.40
C SER A 316 -24.73 5.39 17.28
N PHE A 317 -25.01 4.93 16.07
CA PHE A 317 -25.46 3.56 15.82
C PHE A 317 -25.08 3.08 14.41
N ASN A 318 -25.07 1.75 14.25
CA ASN A 318 -24.86 1.10 12.96
C ASN A 318 -26.18 0.58 12.43
N HIS A 319 -26.64 1.11 11.30
CA HIS A 319 -27.82 0.62 10.61
C HIS A 319 -27.43 -0.42 9.55
N ILE A 320 -28.07 -1.60 9.59
CA ILE A 320 -27.88 -2.63 8.57
C ILE A 320 -28.90 -2.38 7.45
N ALA A 321 -28.49 -1.59 6.46
CA ALA A 321 -29.28 -1.35 5.26
C ALA A 321 -29.46 -2.65 4.46
N GLN A 322 -30.68 -2.91 3.98
CA GLN A 322 -31.03 -4.10 3.17
C GLN A 322 -30.18 -4.16 1.89
N THR A 323 -29.86 -3.00 1.34
CA THR A 323 -29.04 -2.84 0.13
C THR A 323 -27.56 -3.22 0.32
N LEU A 324 -27.06 -3.24 1.56
CA LEU A 324 -25.64 -3.47 1.89
C LEU A 324 -25.39 -4.77 2.68
N GLY A 325 -26.35 -5.18 3.51
CA GLY A 325 -26.23 -6.35 4.37
C GLY A 325 -25.32 -6.14 5.59
N PRO A 326 -25.19 -7.16 6.45
CA PRO A 326 -24.57 -7.03 7.78
C PRO A 326 -23.05 -6.79 7.74
N GLN A 327 -22.40 -7.09 6.62
CA GLN A 327 -20.93 -6.93 6.45
C GLN A 327 -20.53 -5.48 6.12
N ASN A 328 -21.48 -4.62 5.78
CA ASN A 328 -21.21 -3.22 5.43
C ASN A 328 -22.31 -2.30 5.99
N PRO A 329 -22.42 -2.17 7.32
CA PRO A 329 -23.41 -1.29 7.92
C PRO A 329 -23.14 0.18 7.57
N VAL A 330 -24.17 1.01 7.76
CA VAL A 330 -24.05 2.47 7.72
C VAL A 330 -23.83 2.98 9.14
N GLU A 331 -22.62 3.46 9.41
CA GLU A 331 -22.29 4.15 10.65
C GLU A 331 -22.99 5.51 10.64
N THR A 332 -23.79 5.80 11.67
CA THR A 332 -24.61 7.01 11.76
C THR A 332 -24.33 7.73 13.06
N ASP A 333 -23.96 9.01 12.96
CA ASP A 333 -23.77 9.91 14.09
C ASP A 333 -24.76 11.07 14.01
N ILE A 334 -25.53 11.28 15.08
CA ILE A 334 -26.45 12.40 15.22
C ILE A 334 -25.85 13.37 16.24
N TYR A 335 -25.63 14.62 15.81
CA TYR A 335 -24.92 15.62 16.59
C TYR A 335 -25.89 16.58 17.33
N GLU A 336 -27.09 16.77 16.80
CA GLU A 336 -28.11 17.66 17.38
C GLU A 336 -29.47 16.96 17.54
N ASP A 337 -30.37 17.57 18.32
CA ASP A 337 -31.75 17.11 18.42
C ASP A 337 -32.49 17.31 17.09
N LEU A 338 -33.20 16.27 16.67
CA LEU A 338 -34.07 16.31 15.50
C LEU A 338 -35.49 16.61 15.99
N GLU A 339 -35.93 17.85 15.84
CA GLU A 339 -37.25 18.30 16.32
C GLU A 339 -38.41 17.58 15.60
N LYS A 340 -39.43 17.20 16.37
CA LYS A 340 -40.65 16.57 15.86
C LYS A 340 -41.61 17.62 15.33
N GLY A 341 -42.25 17.36 14.19
CA GLY A 341 -43.29 18.23 13.65
C GLY A 341 -43.17 18.44 12.14
N ALA A 342 -43.13 19.70 11.72
CA ALA A 342 -43.02 20.09 10.32
C ALA A 342 -41.77 19.49 9.65
N PRO A 343 -41.75 19.34 8.30
CA PRO A 343 -40.57 18.86 7.60
C PRO A 343 -39.33 19.69 7.97
N LEU A 344 -38.29 19.02 8.42
CA LEU A 344 -37.02 19.63 8.79
C LEU A 344 -36.28 20.01 7.51
N GLU A 345 -36.16 21.31 7.25
CA GLU A 345 -35.42 21.82 6.10
C GLU A 345 -33.93 21.56 6.28
N VAL A 346 -33.32 20.87 5.32
CA VAL A 346 -31.93 20.43 5.40
C VAL A 346 -31.21 20.52 4.06
N LEU A 347 -29.89 20.58 4.15
CA LEU A 347 -28.95 20.47 3.04
C LEU A 347 -28.30 19.08 3.09
N LEU A 348 -28.23 18.39 1.94
CA LEU A 348 -27.64 17.07 1.80
C LEU A 348 -26.34 17.14 0.98
N GLY A 349 -25.23 16.84 1.62
CA GLY A 349 -23.96 16.61 0.94
C GLY A 349 -23.63 15.12 0.86
N ILE A 350 -23.11 14.64 -0.26
CA ILE A 350 -22.63 13.25 -0.39
C ILE A 350 -21.22 13.23 -0.98
N ASP A 351 -20.26 12.63 -0.27
CA ASP A 351 -18.90 12.37 -0.74
C ASP A 351 -18.77 10.90 -1.13
N ILE A 352 -18.59 10.63 -2.42
CA ILE A 352 -18.50 9.29 -2.99
C ILE A 352 -17.03 8.99 -3.35
N GLY A 353 -16.28 8.53 -2.36
CA GLY A 353 -14.88 8.11 -2.53
C GLY A 353 -14.74 6.67 -3.03
N SER A 354 -13.51 6.28 -3.38
CA SER A 354 -13.19 4.90 -3.82
C SER A 354 -13.29 3.87 -2.70
N THR A 355 -13.03 4.29 -1.45
CA THR A 355 -12.99 3.42 -0.27
C THR A 355 -14.28 3.49 0.54
N SER A 356 -14.86 4.69 0.64
CA SER A 356 -15.99 4.99 1.53
C SER A 356 -16.88 6.07 0.91
N THR A 357 -18.19 5.94 1.15
CA THR A 357 -19.23 6.90 0.79
C THR A 357 -19.77 7.52 2.08
N LYS A 358 -19.89 8.86 2.12
CA LYS A 358 -20.39 9.59 3.28
C LYS A 358 -21.52 10.53 2.89
N ALA A 359 -22.42 10.79 3.83
CA ALA A 359 -23.40 11.85 3.72
C ALA A 359 -23.32 12.78 4.94
N ALA A 360 -23.51 14.07 4.69
CA ALA A 360 -23.62 15.11 5.70
C ALA A 360 -24.97 15.81 5.56
N ILE A 361 -25.74 15.85 6.65
CA ILE A 361 -27.01 16.58 6.72
C ILE A 361 -26.80 17.83 7.54
N LEU A 362 -27.07 18.99 6.95
CA LEU A 362 -26.85 20.28 7.58
C LEU A 362 -28.15 21.09 7.65
N THR A 363 -28.25 21.99 8.62
CA THR A 363 -29.26 23.05 8.59
C THR A 363 -28.98 24.01 7.42
N PRO A 364 -29.96 24.82 6.98
CA PRO A 364 -29.75 25.84 5.95
C PRO A 364 -28.61 26.83 6.27
N GLU A 365 -28.37 27.07 7.56
CA GLU A 365 -27.28 27.92 8.08
C GLU A 365 -25.91 27.26 7.94
N GLY A 366 -25.85 25.92 7.77
CA GLY A 366 -24.62 25.15 7.62
C GLY A 366 -24.15 24.46 8.89
N ARG A 367 -25.01 24.30 9.91
CA ARG A 367 -24.70 23.51 11.10
C ARG A 367 -24.90 22.03 10.83
N MET A 368 -23.99 21.17 11.30
CA MET A 368 -24.05 19.72 11.09
C MET A 368 -25.11 19.08 12.01
N LEU A 369 -26.12 18.44 11.44
CA LEU A 369 -27.17 17.72 12.19
C LEU A 369 -26.82 16.26 12.39
N LEU A 370 -26.44 15.58 11.31
CA LEU A 370 -26.03 14.18 11.34
C LEU A 370 -25.09 13.83 10.20
N GLY A 371 -24.27 12.80 10.43
CA GLY A 371 -23.34 12.24 9.47
C GLY A 371 -23.57 10.75 9.27
N LEU A 372 -23.37 10.28 8.05
CA LEU A 372 -23.43 8.86 7.71
C LEU A 372 -22.13 8.45 7.00
N TYR A 373 -21.66 7.25 7.28
CA TYR A 373 -20.44 6.68 6.69
C TYR A 373 -20.64 5.19 6.38
N THR A 374 -20.28 4.76 5.17
CA THR A 374 -20.26 3.33 4.80
C THR A 374 -19.12 3.05 3.82
N ARG A 375 -18.70 1.79 3.64
CA ARG A 375 -17.69 1.45 2.64
C ARG A 375 -18.31 1.47 1.25
N THR A 376 -17.61 2.04 0.27
CA THR A 376 -18.04 2.01 -1.14
C THR A 376 -18.03 0.60 -1.69
N ALA A 377 -17.08 -0.23 -1.24
CA ALA A 377 -16.94 -1.65 -1.60
C ALA A 377 -16.97 -1.92 -3.13
N GLY A 378 -16.51 -0.95 -3.94
CA GLY A 378 -16.52 -1.06 -5.41
C GLY A 378 -17.89 -0.84 -6.05
N ASP A 379 -18.94 -0.59 -5.27
CA ASP A 379 -20.30 -0.32 -5.74
C ASP A 379 -20.84 1.00 -5.14
N PRO A 380 -20.49 2.15 -5.76
CA PRO A 380 -20.91 3.46 -5.25
C PRO A 380 -22.42 3.67 -5.27
N ILE A 381 -23.15 2.99 -6.16
CA ILE A 381 -24.60 3.10 -6.24
C ILE A 381 -25.22 2.44 -5.02
N ARG A 382 -24.89 1.17 -4.73
CA ARG A 382 -25.41 0.50 -3.54
C ARG A 382 -25.03 1.22 -2.26
N ALA A 383 -23.80 1.72 -2.17
CA ALA A 383 -23.37 2.51 -1.01
C ALA A 383 -24.29 3.71 -0.76
N VAL A 384 -24.59 4.48 -1.81
CA VAL A 384 -25.51 5.63 -1.69
C VAL A 384 -26.94 5.20 -1.40
N GLN A 385 -27.42 4.11 -2.03
CA GLN A 385 -28.75 3.56 -1.71
C GLN A 385 -28.84 3.20 -0.21
N GLY A 386 -27.79 2.60 0.37
CA GLY A 386 -27.73 2.33 1.81
C GLY A 386 -27.76 3.58 2.68
N LEU A 387 -27.10 4.68 2.26
CA LEU A 387 -27.19 5.96 2.96
C LEU A 387 -28.62 6.52 2.92
N LEU A 388 -29.27 6.52 1.75
CA LEU A 388 -30.63 7.02 1.57
C LEU A 388 -31.67 6.15 2.31
N GLU A 389 -31.49 4.83 2.32
CA GLU A 389 -32.29 3.89 3.11
C GLU A 389 -32.17 4.21 4.60
N THR A 390 -30.96 4.48 5.08
CA THR A 390 -30.70 4.84 6.48
C THR A 390 -31.34 6.19 6.86
N LEU A 391 -31.33 7.18 5.95
CA LEU A 391 -32.07 8.44 6.17
C LEU A 391 -33.58 8.20 6.30
N GLN A 392 -34.16 7.34 5.46
CA GLN A 392 -35.58 6.97 5.56
C GLN A 392 -35.89 6.21 6.86
N PHE A 393 -34.97 5.33 7.32
CA PHE A 393 -35.10 4.67 8.62
C PHE A 393 -35.13 5.68 9.78
N ILE A 394 -34.31 6.73 9.72
CA ILE A 394 -34.29 7.82 10.72
C ILE A 394 -35.61 8.61 10.69
N GLU A 395 -36.14 8.95 9.50
CA GLU A 395 -37.47 9.60 9.38
C GLU A 395 -38.55 8.81 10.13
N GLN A 396 -38.56 7.48 9.94
CA GLN A 396 -39.55 6.59 10.55
C GLN A 396 -39.36 6.47 12.06
N THR A 397 -38.13 6.22 12.52
CA THR A 397 -37.86 5.93 13.94
C THR A 397 -37.95 7.18 14.81
N ARG A 398 -37.69 8.36 14.24
CA ARG A 398 -37.80 9.65 14.94
C ARG A 398 -39.11 10.38 14.72
N ALA A 399 -39.97 9.87 13.83
CA ALA A 399 -41.20 10.54 13.40
C ALA A 399 -40.93 11.97 12.91
N ILE A 400 -39.91 12.12 12.06
CA ILE A 400 -39.53 13.37 11.39
C ILE A 400 -39.63 13.17 9.86
N ARG A 401 -39.57 14.27 9.11
CA ARG A 401 -39.44 14.24 7.65
C ARG A 401 -38.39 15.23 7.21
N PHE A 402 -37.45 14.81 6.37
CA PHE A 402 -36.47 15.72 5.80
C PHE A 402 -37.06 16.42 4.57
N SER A 403 -36.91 17.73 4.52
CA SER A 403 -37.15 18.56 3.34
C SER A 403 -35.80 18.98 2.79
N ILE A 404 -35.30 18.27 1.78
CA ILE A 404 -33.97 18.53 1.21
C ILE A 404 -34.05 19.74 0.28
N GLY A 405 -33.59 20.89 0.78
CA GLY A 405 -33.58 22.16 0.05
C GLY A 405 -32.43 22.26 -0.96
N SER A 406 -31.37 21.47 -0.77
CA SER A 406 -30.27 21.33 -1.73
C SER A 406 -29.54 20.01 -1.53
N CYS A 407 -29.09 19.40 -2.63
CA CYS A 407 -28.30 18.20 -2.65
C CYS A 407 -27.04 18.40 -3.51
N ALA A 408 -25.85 18.12 -2.97
CA ALA A 408 -24.61 18.21 -3.73
C ALA A 408 -23.73 16.97 -3.54
N THR A 409 -22.96 16.64 -4.58
CA THR A 409 -22.08 15.47 -4.61
C THR A 409 -20.62 15.84 -4.85
N THR A 410 -19.70 15.10 -4.22
CA THR A 410 -18.26 15.19 -4.44
C THR A 410 -17.57 13.82 -4.40
N GLY A 411 -16.25 13.78 -4.50
CA GLY A 411 -15.46 12.55 -4.60
C GLY A 411 -15.43 11.96 -6.01
N SER A 412 -14.80 10.79 -6.17
CA SER A 412 -14.58 10.15 -7.47
C SER A 412 -15.87 9.69 -8.15
N GLY A 413 -16.90 9.30 -7.37
CA GLY A 413 -18.22 8.88 -7.87
C GLY A 413 -19.23 10.01 -8.11
N ARG A 414 -18.86 11.28 -7.87
CA ARG A 414 -19.80 12.43 -7.84
C ARG A 414 -20.68 12.59 -9.07
N LYS A 415 -20.11 12.48 -10.27
CA LYS A 415 -20.86 12.71 -11.52
C LYS A 415 -21.92 11.63 -11.73
N LEU A 416 -21.53 10.39 -11.44
CA LEU A 416 -22.42 9.24 -11.55
C LEU A 416 -23.59 9.37 -10.58
N VAL A 417 -23.26 9.48 -9.29
CA VAL A 417 -24.26 9.50 -8.23
C VAL A 417 -25.09 10.76 -8.33
N GLY A 418 -24.50 11.90 -8.69
CA GLY A 418 -25.22 13.14 -8.92
C GLY A 418 -26.31 13.01 -9.99
N ALA A 419 -26.02 12.33 -11.11
CA ALA A 419 -27.01 12.07 -12.15
C ALA A 419 -28.13 11.11 -11.68
N VAL A 420 -27.75 10.08 -10.89
CA VAL A 420 -28.69 9.10 -10.33
C VAL A 420 -29.68 9.80 -9.39
N ILE A 421 -29.17 10.56 -8.42
CA ILE A 421 -29.99 11.11 -7.34
C ILE A 421 -30.65 12.46 -7.68
N GLY A 422 -30.25 13.08 -8.79
CA GLY A 422 -30.65 14.44 -9.13
C GLY A 422 -29.97 15.48 -8.25
N ALA A 423 -28.66 15.38 -8.03
CA ALA A 423 -27.93 16.38 -7.27
C ALA A 423 -27.95 17.75 -7.97
N ASP A 424 -28.19 18.81 -7.20
CA ASP A 424 -28.17 20.20 -7.64
C ASP A 424 -26.74 20.67 -7.96
N GLY A 425 -25.76 20.14 -7.22
CA GLY A 425 -24.35 20.47 -7.36
C GLY A 425 -23.46 19.24 -7.55
N VAL A 426 -22.51 19.31 -8.47
CA VAL A 426 -21.43 18.34 -8.61
C VAL A 426 -20.10 19.08 -8.42
N ILE A 427 -19.58 19.03 -7.20
CA ILE A 427 -18.47 19.86 -6.74
C ILE A 427 -17.17 19.06 -6.75
N ASP A 428 -16.07 19.69 -7.15
CA ASP A 428 -14.76 19.05 -7.06
C ASP A 428 -14.36 18.80 -5.61
N GLU A 429 -13.65 17.70 -5.35
CA GLU A 429 -13.29 17.26 -3.99
C GLU A 429 -12.38 18.27 -3.29
N ILE A 430 -11.42 18.84 -4.01
CA ILE A 430 -10.49 19.84 -3.46
C ILE A 430 -11.28 21.08 -3.03
N THR A 431 -12.21 21.54 -3.89
CA THR A 431 -13.06 22.70 -3.58
C THR A 431 -13.98 22.41 -2.39
N ALA A 432 -14.59 21.23 -2.35
CA ALA A 432 -15.46 20.84 -1.24
C ALA A 432 -14.68 20.81 0.09
N HIS A 433 -13.58 20.09 0.16
CA HIS A 433 -12.74 20.02 1.35
C HIS A 433 -12.22 21.39 1.81
N ALA A 434 -11.80 22.24 0.86
CA ALA A 434 -11.39 23.62 1.15
C ALA A 434 -12.55 24.45 1.72
N ARG A 435 -13.75 24.35 1.13
CA ARG A 435 -14.91 25.09 1.61
C ARG A 435 -15.32 24.67 3.02
N ALA A 436 -15.29 23.37 3.31
CA ALA A 436 -15.53 22.86 4.66
C ALA A 436 -14.45 23.30 5.64
N ALA A 437 -13.17 23.31 5.24
CA ALA A 437 -12.08 23.80 6.08
C ALA A 437 -12.32 25.25 6.52
N ILE A 438 -12.70 26.13 5.58
CA ILE A 438 -12.97 27.55 5.85
C ILE A 438 -14.20 27.76 6.75
N GLU A 439 -15.21 26.90 6.63
CA GLU A 439 -16.39 26.93 7.51
C GLU A 439 -16.00 26.61 8.97
N LEU A 440 -15.09 25.64 9.14
CA LEU A 440 -14.68 25.13 10.43
C LEU A 440 -13.59 25.98 11.09
N ASP A 441 -12.68 26.54 10.29
CA ASP A 441 -11.64 27.47 10.70
C ASP A 441 -11.38 28.49 9.58
N ARG A 442 -11.76 29.75 9.83
CA ARG A 442 -11.61 30.85 8.86
C ARG A 442 -10.15 31.21 8.56
N ASN A 443 -9.22 30.86 9.45
CA ASN A 443 -7.81 31.20 9.31
C ASN A 443 -7.00 30.09 8.63
N VAL A 444 -7.63 28.97 8.25
CA VAL A 444 -6.95 27.85 7.62
C VAL A 444 -6.16 28.27 6.39
N ASP A 445 -4.89 27.89 6.36
CA ASP A 445 -3.98 28.12 5.23
C ASP A 445 -3.48 26.80 4.62
N THR A 446 -3.62 25.69 5.35
CA THR A 446 -3.09 24.39 4.93
C THR A 446 -4.05 23.26 5.29
N ILE A 447 -4.35 22.42 4.31
CA ILE A 447 -5.13 21.18 4.50
C ILE A 447 -4.23 19.99 4.21
N ILE A 448 -4.07 19.15 5.24
CA ILE A 448 -3.54 17.79 5.11
C ILE A 448 -4.74 16.85 5.02
N GLU A 449 -4.88 16.14 3.91
CA GLU A 449 -5.95 15.16 3.72
C GLU A 449 -5.33 13.80 3.40
N ILE A 450 -5.59 12.80 4.25
CA ILE A 450 -5.14 11.44 4.02
C ILE A 450 -6.36 10.52 3.96
N GLY A 451 -6.67 10.05 2.76
CA GLY A 451 -7.73 9.09 2.49
C GLY A 451 -7.27 7.65 2.68
N GLY A 452 -8.14 6.71 2.27
CA GLY A 452 -7.84 5.28 2.28
C GLY A 452 -6.86 4.86 1.18
N GLN A 453 -6.93 5.49 0.00
CA GLN A 453 -6.16 5.11 -1.20
C GLN A 453 -5.33 6.24 -1.80
N ASP A 454 -5.66 7.48 -1.46
CA ASP A 454 -4.98 8.69 -1.93
C ASP A 454 -4.78 9.64 -0.74
N SER A 455 -3.91 10.61 -0.95
CA SER A 455 -3.61 11.69 -0.03
C SER A 455 -3.47 12.97 -0.83
N LYS A 456 -3.97 14.06 -0.25
CA LYS A 456 -4.03 15.37 -0.89
C LYS A 456 -3.40 16.40 0.03
N PHE A 457 -2.65 17.31 -0.57
CA PHE A 457 -2.11 18.49 0.07
C PHE A 457 -2.74 19.70 -0.60
N THR A 458 -3.32 20.61 0.17
CA THR A 458 -3.93 21.83 -0.37
C THR A 458 -3.49 23.03 0.45
N ALA A 459 -2.95 24.04 -0.23
CA ALA A 459 -2.60 25.33 0.36
C ALA A 459 -3.65 26.38 -0.03
N LEU A 460 -4.01 27.21 0.93
CA LEU A 460 -5.01 28.26 0.82
C LEU A 460 -4.38 29.63 1.09
N SER A 461 -4.90 30.64 0.42
CA SER A 461 -4.62 32.05 0.68
C SER A 461 -5.92 32.81 0.60
N GLU A 462 -6.24 33.58 1.64
CA GLU A 462 -7.48 34.39 1.71
C GLU A 462 -8.75 33.55 1.41
N GLY A 463 -8.83 32.34 1.98
CA GLY A 463 -9.96 31.43 1.78
C GLY A 463 -10.08 30.86 0.37
N ARG A 464 -9.03 30.93 -0.45
CA ARG A 464 -9.00 30.38 -1.81
C ARG A 464 -7.87 29.38 -1.97
N VAL A 465 -8.13 28.30 -2.70
CA VAL A 465 -7.10 27.31 -3.04
C VAL A 465 -6.08 27.93 -3.99
N VAL A 466 -4.83 28.02 -3.55
CA VAL A 466 -3.70 28.50 -4.37
C VAL A 466 -2.87 27.37 -4.94
N PHE A 467 -2.86 26.22 -4.27
CA PHE A 467 -2.13 25.04 -4.71
C PHE A 467 -2.81 23.78 -4.19
N SER A 468 -2.83 22.73 -5.00
CA SER A 468 -3.22 21.40 -4.55
C SER A 468 -2.45 20.31 -5.31
N GLN A 469 -2.07 19.27 -4.59
CA GLN A 469 -1.34 18.12 -5.11
C GLN A 469 -1.89 16.83 -4.49
N MET A 470 -2.01 15.78 -5.30
CA MET A 470 -2.52 14.48 -4.88
C MET A 470 -1.59 13.36 -5.35
N ASN A 471 -1.39 12.32 -4.53
CA ASN A 471 -0.83 11.05 -4.99
C ASN A 471 -1.96 10.10 -5.43
N THR A 472 -2.00 9.76 -6.71
CA THR A 472 -3.09 8.91 -7.26
C THR A 472 -2.72 7.45 -7.44
N VAL A 473 -1.44 7.08 -7.26
CA VAL A 473 -0.92 5.78 -7.69
C VAL A 473 -0.35 4.95 -6.53
N CYS A 474 -0.08 5.55 -5.38
CA CYS A 474 0.67 4.89 -4.31
C CYS A 474 -0.17 4.71 -3.04
N ALA A 475 -0.28 3.47 -2.57
CA ALA A 475 -0.82 3.16 -1.24
C ALA A 475 0.11 3.64 -0.10
N ALA A 476 1.37 3.96 -0.41
CA ALA A 476 2.31 4.50 0.56
C ALA A 476 1.86 5.90 0.97
N GLY A 477 1.89 6.16 2.27
CA GLY A 477 1.42 7.42 2.83
C GLY A 477 -0.11 7.50 3.03
N THR A 478 -0.86 6.41 2.86
CA THR A 478 -2.33 6.41 2.98
C THR A 478 -2.85 5.58 4.16
N GLY A 479 -4.13 5.75 4.49
CA GLY A 479 -4.80 4.98 5.53
C GLY A 479 -4.80 3.46 5.31
N SER A 480 -4.78 2.99 4.05
CA SER A 480 -4.73 1.55 3.76
C SER A 480 -3.44 0.89 4.25
N PHE A 481 -2.31 1.59 4.21
CA PHE A 481 -1.05 1.05 4.73
C PHE A 481 -1.10 0.93 6.26
N ILE A 482 -1.68 1.92 6.95
CA ILE A 482 -1.88 1.88 8.40
C ILE A 482 -2.76 0.68 8.78
N GLU A 483 -3.89 0.50 8.08
CA GLU A 483 -4.81 -0.63 8.30
C GLU A 483 -4.14 -1.99 8.05
N GLU A 484 -3.35 -2.10 6.97
CA GLU A 484 -2.64 -3.34 6.63
C GLU A 484 -1.56 -3.70 7.67
N GLN A 485 -0.77 -2.73 8.13
CA GLN A 485 0.23 -2.98 9.17
C GLN A 485 -0.43 -3.31 10.51
N ALA A 486 -1.54 -2.65 10.86
CA ALA A 486 -2.31 -2.98 12.06
C ALA A 486 -2.77 -4.44 12.05
N LEU A 487 -3.37 -4.88 10.93
CA LEU A 487 -3.84 -6.26 10.76
C LEU A 487 -2.68 -7.27 10.87
N LYS A 488 -1.55 -7.01 10.20
CA LYS A 488 -0.36 -7.89 10.26
C LYS A 488 0.22 -8.00 11.66
N LEU A 489 0.19 -6.91 12.41
CA LEU A 489 0.66 -6.86 13.80
C LEU A 489 -0.40 -7.33 14.82
N GLY A 490 -1.57 -7.81 14.36
CA GLY A 490 -2.64 -8.31 15.22
C GLY A 490 -3.32 -7.23 16.04
N VAL A 491 -3.39 -6.00 15.53
CA VAL A 491 -3.93 -4.83 16.22
C VAL A 491 -5.23 -4.37 15.55
N PRO A 492 -6.38 -4.39 16.25
CA PRO A 492 -7.60 -3.78 15.75
C PRO A 492 -7.38 -2.29 15.48
N ILE A 493 -7.83 -1.79 14.33
CA ILE A 493 -7.57 -0.39 13.92
C ILE A 493 -8.06 0.65 14.96
N ARG A 494 -9.14 0.34 15.69
CA ARG A 494 -9.69 1.18 16.76
C ARG A 494 -8.74 1.35 17.96
N GLN A 495 -7.84 0.39 18.18
CA GLN A 495 -6.85 0.41 19.27
C GLN A 495 -5.48 0.95 18.81
N TYR A 496 -5.32 1.26 17.51
CA TYR A 496 -4.03 1.62 16.92
C TYR A 496 -3.39 2.80 17.64
N ALA A 497 -4.13 3.91 17.76
CA ALA A 497 -3.60 5.16 18.31
C ALA A 497 -3.13 4.98 19.76
N ASP A 498 -3.93 4.28 20.57
CA ASP A 498 -3.65 4.06 21.99
C ASP A 498 -2.41 3.20 22.21
N ARG A 499 -2.17 2.23 21.33
CA ARG A 499 -0.96 1.40 21.36
C ARG A 499 0.28 2.11 20.84
N ALA A 500 0.14 3.04 19.90
CA ALA A 500 1.29 3.76 19.35
C ALA A 500 1.75 4.94 20.23
N LEU A 501 0.84 5.59 20.96
CA LEU A 501 1.16 6.71 21.84
C LEU A 501 2.04 6.27 23.01
N GLY A 502 2.99 7.13 23.39
CA GLY A 502 3.96 6.87 24.47
C GLY A 502 5.18 6.05 24.05
N HIS A 503 5.19 5.50 22.84
CA HIS A 503 6.28 4.65 22.35
C HIS A 503 7.25 5.39 21.43
N ARG A 504 8.51 4.99 21.48
CA ARG A 504 9.58 5.43 20.56
C ARG A 504 9.47 4.67 19.25
N ALA A 505 10.09 5.18 18.19
CA ALA A 505 10.16 4.45 16.93
C ALA A 505 11.58 4.40 16.34
N PRO A 506 11.99 3.27 15.75
CA PRO A 506 13.13 3.21 14.84
C PRO A 506 12.84 3.98 13.55
N ALA A 507 13.90 4.31 12.80
CA ALA A 507 13.73 4.84 11.45
C ALA A 507 13.30 3.73 10.48
N THR A 508 12.47 4.10 9.51
CA THR A 508 12.01 3.23 8.43
C THR A 508 12.07 4.00 7.11
N SER A 509 12.08 3.29 5.97
CA SER A 509 11.96 3.89 4.66
C SER A 509 10.63 4.66 4.50
N ASP A 510 10.64 5.72 3.69
CA ASP A 510 9.46 6.52 3.31
C ASP A 510 9.08 6.32 1.82
N ARG A 511 9.60 5.25 1.17
CA ARG A 511 9.56 5.11 -0.30
C ARG A 511 8.24 4.55 -0.83
N CYS A 512 7.99 3.27 -0.56
CA CYS A 512 6.76 2.59 -0.95
C CYS A 512 6.40 1.56 0.12
N THR A 513 5.14 1.14 0.16
CA THR A 513 4.61 0.22 1.17
C THR A 513 5.43 -1.07 1.29
N VAL A 514 5.96 -1.57 0.17
CA VAL A 514 6.80 -2.78 0.14
C VAL A 514 8.12 -2.56 0.88
N PHE A 515 8.76 -1.41 0.72
CA PHE A 515 10.01 -1.08 1.44
C PHE A 515 9.75 -0.82 2.91
N MET A 516 8.68 -0.07 3.20
CA MET A 516 8.27 0.25 4.56
C MET A 516 7.96 -1.03 5.34
N GLU A 517 7.19 -1.95 4.75
CA GLU A 517 6.85 -3.26 5.32
C GLU A 517 8.09 -4.12 5.58
N ARG A 518 9.01 -4.20 4.60
CA ARG A 518 10.25 -4.95 4.76
C ARG A 518 11.07 -4.42 5.94
N ASP A 519 11.18 -3.10 6.08
CA ASP A 519 11.92 -2.50 7.19
C ASP A 519 11.23 -2.83 8.52
N LEU A 520 9.89 -2.80 8.59
CA LEU A 520 9.13 -3.23 9.77
C LEU A 520 9.35 -4.72 10.10
N ASN A 521 9.39 -5.61 9.11
CA ASN A 521 9.67 -7.03 9.32
C ASN A 521 11.08 -7.26 9.88
N ASN A 522 12.08 -6.53 9.38
CA ASN A 522 13.44 -6.60 9.90
C ASN A 522 13.49 -6.14 11.36
N LEU A 523 12.85 -5.01 11.67
CA LEU A 523 12.75 -4.50 13.04
C LEU A 523 11.99 -5.47 13.96
N GLN A 524 10.95 -6.14 13.46
CA GLN A 524 10.28 -7.19 14.23
C GLN A 524 11.23 -8.36 14.56
N ASN A 525 12.03 -8.79 13.59
CA ASN A 525 13.04 -9.83 13.78
C ASN A 525 14.19 -9.41 14.72
N GLU A 526 14.50 -8.11 14.80
CA GLU A 526 15.42 -7.50 15.77
C GLU A 526 14.78 -7.34 17.17
N GLY A 527 13.52 -7.71 17.35
CA GLY A 527 12.83 -7.72 18.64
C GLY A 527 12.16 -6.40 19.05
N TYR A 528 11.90 -5.49 18.10
CA TYR A 528 11.07 -4.31 18.37
C TYR A 528 9.63 -4.73 18.71
N SER A 529 9.02 -4.05 19.69
CA SER A 529 7.66 -4.37 20.12
C SER A 529 6.64 -3.95 19.07
N THR A 530 5.45 -4.56 19.11
CA THR A 530 4.34 -4.16 18.23
C THR A 530 4.07 -2.66 18.31
N GLU A 531 4.08 -2.08 19.49
CA GLU A 531 3.87 -0.64 19.72
C GLU A 531 4.93 0.20 19.01
N GLU A 532 6.21 -0.19 19.09
CA GLU A 532 7.31 0.50 18.40
C GLU A 532 7.16 0.44 16.87
N LEU A 533 6.66 -0.69 16.34
CA LEU A 533 6.40 -0.90 14.92
C LEU A 533 5.18 -0.11 14.43
N LEU A 534 4.12 -0.01 15.24
CA LEU A 534 2.96 0.86 14.95
C LEU A 534 3.40 2.33 14.90
N THR A 535 4.19 2.78 15.87
CA THR A 535 4.72 4.16 15.87
C THR A 535 5.64 4.41 14.67
N ALA A 536 6.50 3.45 14.32
CA ALA A 536 7.35 3.53 13.14
C ALA A 536 6.52 3.69 11.85
N THR A 537 5.45 2.90 11.70
CA THR A 537 4.52 2.96 10.57
C THR A 537 3.93 4.37 10.39
N LEU A 538 3.53 5.04 11.49
CA LEU A 538 2.98 6.40 11.43
C LEU A 538 4.01 7.41 10.95
N PHE A 539 5.26 7.31 11.42
CA PHE A 539 6.35 8.16 10.92
C PHE A 539 6.65 7.88 9.45
N SER A 540 6.67 6.61 9.01
CA SER A 540 6.86 6.27 7.59
C SER A 540 5.77 6.91 6.71
N VAL A 541 4.50 6.89 7.17
CA VAL A 541 3.37 7.50 6.45
C VAL A 541 3.51 9.02 6.40
N CYS A 542 3.88 9.63 7.52
CA CYS A 542 4.12 11.07 7.62
C CYS A 542 5.26 11.52 6.70
N ASP A 543 6.43 10.88 6.79
CA ASP A 543 7.59 11.20 5.97
C ASP A 543 7.30 10.96 4.48
N ASN A 544 6.57 9.88 4.14
CA ASN A 544 6.15 9.66 2.75
C ASN A 544 5.26 10.79 2.24
N TYR A 545 4.26 11.20 3.03
CA TYR A 545 3.35 12.29 2.66
C TYR A 545 4.13 13.59 2.45
N LEU A 546 5.00 13.96 3.39
CA LEU A 546 5.79 15.19 3.32
C LEU A 546 6.80 15.19 2.16
N SER A 547 7.39 14.04 1.87
CA SER A 547 8.36 13.87 0.77
C SER A 547 7.72 13.80 -0.61
N LYS A 548 6.47 13.33 -0.74
CA LYS A 548 5.88 12.93 -2.04
C LYS A 548 4.59 13.66 -2.42
N VAL A 549 3.86 14.17 -1.44
CA VAL A 549 2.53 14.78 -1.62
C VAL A 549 2.56 16.25 -1.24
N ALA A 550 3.06 16.56 -0.05
CA ALA A 550 3.17 17.93 0.40
C ALA A 550 4.31 18.65 -0.33
N MET A 551 4.12 19.96 -0.51
CA MET A 551 5.21 20.87 -0.79
C MET A 551 5.59 21.51 0.55
N GLU A 552 6.61 20.97 1.23
CA GLU A 552 6.96 21.40 2.60
C GLU A 552 7.11 22.93 2.73
N GLY A 553 7.65 23.61 1.71
CA GLY A 553 7.79 25.08 1.69
C GLY A 553 6.48 25.88 1.60
N SER A 554 5.37 25.21 1.31
CA SER A 554 4.03 25.81 1.22
C SER A 554 3.14 25.49 2.43
N ILE A 555 3.67 24.81 3.45
CA ILE A 555 2.95 24.53 4.69
C ILE A 555 2.93 25.79 5.56
N GLY A 556 1.75 26.39 5.71
CA GLY A 556 1.50 27.56 6.55
C GLY A 556 1.43 27.23 8.04
N ASP A 557 0.79 28.11 8.81
CA ASP A 557 0.73 28.06 10.27
C ASP A 557 -0.62 27.54 10.79
N HIS A 558 -1.70 27.73 10.01
CA HIS A 558 -3.05 27.27 10.34
C HIS A 558 -3.38 25.99 9.57
N ILE A 559 -2.90 24.86 10.11
CA ILE A 559 -3.00 23.54 9.50
C ILE A 559 -4.22 22.79 10.04
N VAL A 560 -5.05 22.29 9.13
CA VAL A 560 -6.13 21.34 9.46
C VAL A 560 -5.84 19.96 8.87
N PHE A 561 -6.20 18.91 9.62
CA PHE A 561 -6.17 17.53 9.12
C PHE A 561 -7.59 17.03 8.84
N GLN A 562 -7.86 16.66 7.58
CA GLN A 562 -9.13 16.12 7.11
C GLN A 562 -9.00 14.65 6.65
N GLY A 563 -10.15 13.99 6.52
CA GLY A 563 -10.27 12.57 6.20
C GLY A 563 -10.46 11.69 7.44
N ALA A 564 -10.87 10.44 7.23
CA ALA A 564 -11.12 9.49 8.32
C ALA A 564 -9.85 9.12 9.10
N THR A 565 -8.68 9.19 8.46
CA THR A 565 -7.39 8.92 9.12
C THR A 565 -7.03 9.97 10.17
N ALA A 566 -7.59 11.19 10.10
CA ALA A 566 -7.42 12.22 11.13
C ALA A 566 -8.03 11.81 12.48
N LYS A 567 -8.95 10.83 12.51
CA LYS A 567 -9.43 10.19 13.75
C LYS A 567 -8.34 9.37 14.48
N ASN A 568 -7.20 9.10 13.83
CA ASN A 568 -6.05 8.50 14.49
C ASN A 568 -5.19 9.61 15.14
N ARG A 569 -5.41 9.86 16.43
CA ARG A 569 -4.68 10.88 17.20
C ARG A 569 -3.16 10.68 17.20
N ALA A 570 -2.67 9.44 17.08
CA ALA A 570 -1.24 9.17 16.97
C ALA A 570 -0.69 9.62 15.61
N LEU A 571 -1.45 9.43 14.52
CA LEU A 571 -1.04 9.94 13.20
C LEU A 571 -0.90 11.47 13.22
N VAL A 572 -1.89 12.16 13.79
CA VAL A 572 -1.85 13.63 13.91
C VAL A 572 -0.64 14.08 14.72
N ALA A 573 -0.39 13.45 15.87
CA ALA A 573 0.77 13.74 16.68
C ALA A 573 2.11 13.48 15.95
N ALA A 574 2.17 12.47 15.07
CA ALA A 574 3.37 12.19 14.29
C ALA A 574 3.66 13.33 13.29
N PHE A 575 2.62 13.86 12.65
CA PHE A 575 2.71 15.04 11.80
C PHE A 575 3.14 16.29 12.58
N GLU A 576 2.50 16.57 13.72
CA GLU A 576 2.89 17.72 14.55
C GLU A 576 4.34 17.60 15.03
N LYS A 577 4.77 16.39 15.39
CA LYS A 577 6.16 16.13 15.80
C LYS A 577 7.14 16.40 14.67
N ARG A 578 6.78 16.04 13.44
CA ARG A 578 7.64 16.18 12.25
C ARG A 578 7.66 17.61 11.69
N LEU A 579 6.55 18.34 11.81
CA LEU A 579 6.41 19.73 11.36
C LEU A 579 6.82 20.75 12.42
N GLY A 580 6.77 20.37 13.70
CA GLY A 580 6.97 21.31 14.81
C GLY A 580 5.85 22.34 14.95
N LYS A 581 4.67 22.07 14.39
CA LYS A 581 3.50 22.95 14.37
C LYS A 581 2.25 22.19 14.87
N PRO A 582 1.34 22.85 15.61
CA PRO A 582 0.06 22.24 15.98
C PRO A 582 -0.83 22.04 14.76
N ILE A 583 -1.67 21.00 14.80
CA ILE A 583 -2.62 20.68 13.73
C ILE A 583 -4.02 20.57 14.33
N ALA A 584 -4.97 21.28 13.73
CA ALA A 584 -6.37 21.23 14.15
C ALA A 584 -7.12 20.09 13.46
N VAL A 585 -7.97 19.39 14.21
CA VAL A 585 -8.87 18.35 13.69
C VAL A 585 -10.30 18.71 14.05
N SER A 586 -11.18 18.68 13.06
CA SER A 586 -12.62 18.89 13.28
C SER A 586 -13.30 17.60 13.75
N PRO A 587 -14.33 17.66 14.61
CA PRO A 587 -15.17 16.49 14.93
C PRO A 587 -15.78 15.86 13.66
N PHE A 588 -15.94 16.65 12.60
CA PHE A 588 -16.48 16.23 11.31
C PHE A 588 -15.40 15.91 10.28
N CYS A 589 -14.13 15.68 10.67
CA CYS A 589 -13.00 15.52 9.74
C CYS A 589 -13.22 14.51 8.60
N HIS A 590 -14.01 13.47 8.85
CA HIS A 590 -14.34 12.40 7.91
C HIS A 590 -15.53 12.71 6.98
N LEU A 591 -16.25 13.80 7.25
CA LEU A 591 -17.45 14.28 6.53
C LEU A 591 -17.20 15.58 5.78
N THR A 592 -16.00 16.16 5.84
CA THR A 592 -15.70 17.49 5.29
C THR A 592 -15.92 17.57 3.79
N GLY A 593 -15.67 16.50 3.02
CA GLY A 593 -16.01 16.45 1.60
C GLY A 593 -17.52 16.62 1.36
N ALA A 594 -18.34 15.84 2.05
CA ALA A 594 -19.80 15.91 1.93
C ALA A 594 -20.34 17.29 2.38
N MET A 595 -19.92 17.75 3.56
CA MET A 595 -20.25 19.08 4.10
C MET A 595 -19.88 20.20 3.12
N GLY A 596 -18.66 20.17 2.63
CA GLY A 596 -18.12 21.18 1.74
C GLY A 596 -18.82 21.24 0.39
N ALA A 597 -19.24 20.09 -0.15
CA ALA A 597 -19.94 20.03 -1.43
C ALA A 597 -21.25 20.82 -1.40
N VAL A 598 -22.08 20.61 -0.38
CA VAL A 598 -23.39 21.28 -0.31
C VAL A 598 -23.27 22.74 0.13
N LEU A 599 -22.28 23.08 0.97
CA LEU A 599 -21.98 24.47 1.31
C LEU A 599 -21.45 25.25 0.10
N GLN A 600 -20.58 24.66 -0.71
CA GLN A 600 -20.07 25.30 -1.93
C GLN A 600 -21.22 25.55 -2.92
N HIS A 601 -22.06 24.55 -3.15
CA HIS A 601 -23.21 24.72 -4.04
C HIS A 601 -24.17 25.81 -3.54
N ARG A 602 -24.45 25.86 -2.24
CA ARG A 602 -25.26 26.93 -1.62
C ARG A 602 -24.65 28.31 -1.89
N ASP A 603 -23.34 28.44 -1.74
CA ASP A 603 -22.65 29.71 -1.96
C ASP A 603 -22.66 30.11 -3.46
N ASP A 604 -22.51 29.15 -4.38
CA ASP A 604 -22.62 29.36 -5.83
C ASP A 604 -24.03 29.85 -6.21
N VAL A 605 -25.08 29.24 -5.64
CA VAL A 605 -26.48 29.65 -5.86
C VAL A 605 -26.72 31.07 -5.34
N ARG A 606 -26.23 31.39 -4.13
CA ARG A 606 -26.35 32.73 -3.53
C ARG A 606 -25.60 33.80 -4.32
N ALA A 607 -24.43 33.48 -4.88
CA ALA A 607 -23.67 34.39 -5.71
C ALA A 607 -24.32 34.61 -7.09
N GLY A 608 -24.97 33.59 -7.65
CA GLY A 608 -25.60 33.62 -8.96
C GLY A 608 -27.05 34.14 -8.99
N THR A 609 -27.70 34.26 -7.83
CA THR A 609 -29.11 34.68 -7.72
C THR A 609 -29.20 36.13 -7.22
N PRO A 610 -29.77 37.08 -7.98
CA PRO A 610 -29.98 38.46 -7.53
C PRO A 610 -30.82 38.53 -6.24
N ALA A 611 -30.55 39.54 -5.40
CA ALA A 611 -31.29 39.73 -4.16
C ALA A 611 -32.80 39.90 -4.42
N GLY A 612 -33.60 38.99 -3.87
CA GLY A 612 -35.08 39.01 -3.98
C GLY A 612 -35.67 38.01 -4.98
N GLU A 613 -34.87 37.26 -5.73
CA GLU A 613 -35.36 36.17 -6.58
C GLU A 613 -35.55 34.86 -5.80
N VAL A 614 -36.56 34.07 -6.20
CA VAL A 614 -36.89 32.79 -5.58
C VAL A 614 -35.88 31.74 -6.01
N ILE A 615 -35.17 31.15 -5.04
CA ILE A 615 -34.27 30.01 -5.27
C ILE A 615 -35.09 28.84 -5.80
N LYS A 616 -34.62 28.22 -6.90
CA LYS A 616 -35.30 27.07 -7.49
C LYS A 616 -35.35 25.90 -6.50
N PRO A 617 -36.44 25.11 -6.47
CA PRO A 617 -36.48 23.88 -5.68
C PRO A 617 -35.37 22.91 -6.10
N SER A 618 -34.92 22.09 -5.15
CA SER A 618 -33.93 21.03 -5.41
C SER A 618 -34.43 20.04 -6.48
N ALA A 619 -33.53 19.64 -7.36
CA ALA A 619 -33.70 18.57 -8.33
C ALA A 619 -33.56 17.17 -7.71
N PHE A 620 -33.28 17.08 -6.41
CA PHE A 620 -33.12 15.81 -5.71
C PHE A 620 -34.40 14.98 -5.81
N LYS A 621 -34.29 13.76 -6.36
CA LYS A 621 -35.48 12.95 -6.68
C LYS A 621 -36.12 12.28 -5.46
N GLY A 622 -35.56 12.49 -4.26
CA GLY A 622 -36.09 11.99 -2.99
C GLY A 622 -35.39 10.73 -2.49
N LEU A 623 -35.68 10.36 -1.23
CA LEU A 623 -35.03 9.21 -0.59
C LEU A 623 -35.40 7.87 -1.25
N ASN A 624 -36.57 7.76 -1.89
CA ASN A 624 -37.07 6.49 -2.45
C ASN A 624 -36.22 5.89 -3.58
N ILE A 625 -35.23 6.62 -4.11
CA ILE A 625 -34.27 6.14 -5.12
C ILE A 625 -33.54 4.87 -4.64
N TRP A 626 -33.39 4.67 -3.33
CA TRP A 626 -32.78 3.45 -2.80
C TRP A 626 -33.52 2.17 -3.20
N ARG A 627 -34.81 2.25 -3.57
CA ARG A 627 -35.64 1.12 -4.04
C ARG A 627 -35.58 0.88 -5.54
N GLU A 628 -34.96 1.78 -6.30
CA GLU A 628 -34.90 1.66 -7.76
C GLU A 628 -33.83 0.63 -8.19
N THR A 629 -34.17 -0.18 -9.20
CA THR A 629 -33.22 -1.09 -9.84
C THR A 629 -32.39 -0.31 -10.86
N ILE A 630 -31.10 -0.17 -10.60
CA ILE A 630 -30.15 0.55 -11.46
C ILE A 630 -29.24 -0.47 -12.14
N THR A 631 -29.35 -0.63 -13.46
CA THR A 631 -28.52 -1.56 -14.23
C THR A 631 -27.20 -0.93 -14.64
N GLN A 632 -26.09 -1.64 -14.39
CA GLN A 632 -24.74 -1.24 -14.73
C GLN A 632 -24.10 -2.26 -15.67
N ARG A 633 -23.40 -1.77 -16.70
CA ARG A 633 -22.45 -2.55 -17.51
C ARG A 633 -21.10 -1.83 -17.59
N SER A 634 -20.06 -2.53 -18.02
CA SER A 634 -18.73 -1.95 -18.21
C SER A 634 -18.28 -2.07 -19.66
N ASP A 635 -17.44 -1.15 -20.10
CA ASP A 635 -16.82 -1.09 -21.43
C ASP A 635 -15.37 -0.58 -21.30
N VAL A 636 -14.57 -0.58 -22.37
CA VAL A 636 -13.18 -0.07 -22.35
C VAL A 636 -13.02 1.04 -23.38
N CYS A 637 -12.60 2.22 -22.91
CA CYS A 637 -12.35 3.37 -23.76
C CYS A 637 -11.16 3.11 -24.70
N THR A 638 -11.39 3.12 -26.01
CA THR A 638 -10.36 2.97 -27.04
C THR A 638 -9.80 4.31 -27.54
N GLY A 639 -10.20 5.44 -26.94
CA GLY A 639 -9.89 6.78 -27.44
C GLY A 639 -8.47 7.31 -27.15
N CYS A 640 -7.66 6.61 -26.36
CA CYS A 640 -6.25 6.91 -26.09
C CYS A 640 -5.54 5.71 -25.42
N THR A 641 -4.23 5.82 -25.17
CA THR A 641 -3.40 4.76 -24.55
C THR A 641 -3.75 4.46 -23.09
N ASN A 642 -4.63 5.23 -22.45
CA ASN A 642 -5.05 4.98 -21.07
C ASN A 642 -6.03 3.80 -20.94
N HIS A 643 -6.67 3.35 -22.02
CA HIS A 643 -7.60 2.22 -22.05
C HIS A 643 -8.57 2.18 -20.85
N CYS A 644 -9.18 3.33 -20.55
CA CYS A 644 -9.92 3.50 -19.31
C CYS A 644 -11.13 2.54 -19.27
N LYS A 645 -11.33 1.82 -18.17
CA LYS A 645 -12.55 1.03 -17.95
C LYS A 645 -13.73 1.99 -17.71
N LEU A 646 -14.67 1.99 -18.64
CA LEU A 646 -15.90 2.77 -18.60
C LEU A 646 -16.97 1.96 -17.88
N HIS A 647 -17.79 2.65 -17.09
CA HIS A 647 -18.99 2.11 -16.50
C HIS A 647 -20.18 2.86 -17.11
N ILE A 648 -21.13 2.10 -17.64
CA ILE A 648 -22.32 2.60 -18.31
C ILE A 648 -23.51 2.21 -17.44
N ILE A 649 -24.23 3.20 -16.93
CA ILE A 649 -25.45 2.99 -16.15
C ILE A 649 -26.66 3.37 -16.98
N THR A 650 -27.66 2.50 -17.02
CA THR A 650 -28.95 2.80 -17.64
C THR A 650 -29.96 3.18 -16.55
N LEU A 651 -30.39 4.44 -16.56
CA LEU A 651 -31.43 4.97 -15.67
C LEU A 651 -32.63 5.37 -16.50
N GLN A 652 -33.78 4.72 -16.31
CA GLN A 652 -35.03 5.06 -17.01
C GLN A 652 -34.86 5.18 -18.55
N GLY A 653 -33.98 4.36 -19.13
CA GLY A 653 -33.68 4.36 -20.57
C GLY A 653 -32.58 5.34 -21.02
N GLN A 654 -32.04 6.19 -20.14
CA GLN A 654 -30.89 7.06 -20.43
C GLN A 654 -29.58 6.43 -19.96
N GLU A 655 -28.53 6.53 -20.78
CA GLU A 655 -27.20 6.00 -20.45
C GLU A 655 -26.28 7.10 -19.92
N VAL A 656 -25.71 6.86 -18.75
CA VAL A 656 -24.68 7.71 -18.14
C VAL A 656 -23.37 6.93 -18.15
N VAL A 657 -22.36 7.44 -18.87
CA VAL A 657 -21.04 6.79 -18.99
C VAL A 657 -19.99 7.56 -18.20
N TYR A 658 -19.22 6.85 -17.37
CA TYR A 658 -18.12 7.42 -16.57
C TYR A 658 -16.91 6.47 -16.54
N GLY A 659 -15.75 6.94 -16.09
CA GLY A 659 -14.49 6.15 -16.06
C GLY A 659 -13.34 6.73 -16.89
N TYR A 660 -13.52 7.88 -17.55
CA TYR A 660 -12.46 8.52 -18.33
C TYR A 660 -11.35 9.11 -17.44
N LEU A 661 -10.12 8.58 -17.54
CA LEU A 661 -8.93 9.10 -16.85
C LEU A 661 -8.34 10.34 -17.53
N CYS A 662 -8.68 10.58 -18.80
CA CYS A 662 -8.13 11.69 -19.60
C CYS A 662 -8.95 12.99 -19.51
N GLY A 663 -9.99 13.03 -18.66
CA GLY A 663 -10.88 14.18 -18.51
C GLY A 663 -11.94 14.35 -19.59
N ARG A 664 -12.05 13.42 -20.55
CA ARG A 664 -13.15 13.35 -21.53
C ARG A 664 -14.46 12.90 -20.87
N GLY A 665 -15.59 13.30 -21.43
CA GLY A 665 -16.94 12.82 -21.11
C GLY A 665 -17.50 11.85 -22.15
N ALA A 666 -18.70 11.33 -21.88
CA ALA A 666 -19.45 10.49 -22.81
C ALA A 666 -19.79 11.30 -24.08
N GLY A 667 -19.26 10.89 -25.24
CA GLY A 667 -19.49 11.56 -26.52
C GLY A 667 -18.43 12.61 -26.92
N ASP A 668 -17.42 12.88 -26.09
CA ASP A 668 -16.36 13.83 -26.42
C ASP A 668 -15.37 13.23 -27.45
N THR A 669 -15.43 13.71 -28.69
CA THR A 669 -14.50 13.33 -29.77
C THR A 669 -13.24 14.22 -29.84
N THR A 670 -13.22 15.33 -29.10
CA THR A 670 -12.11 16.30 -29.11
C THR A 670 -11.56 16.56 -27.71
N PHE A 671 -10.26 16.89 -27.67
CA PHE A 671 -9.56 17.28 -26.44
C PHE A 671 -10.19 18.57 -25.91
N VAL A 672 -10.85 18.52 -24.74
CA VAL A 672 -11.33 19.73 -24.07
C VAL A 672 -10.10 20.49 -23.56
N SER A 673 -9.78 21.60 -24.20
CA SER A 673 -8.76 22.54 -23.74
C SER A 673 -8.97 22.85 -22.26
N LYS A 674 -7.96 22.63 -21.42
CA LYS A 674 -7.98 23.02 -20.00
C LYS A 674 -8.05 24.54 -19.81
N ASN A 675 -7.97 25.32 -20.88
CA ASN A 675 -7.97 26.77 -20.84
C ASN A 675 -9.35 27.33 -21.22
N ARG A 676 -10.22 27.46 -20.22
CA ARG A 676 -11.53 28.15 -20.37
C ARG A 676 -11.42 29.67 -20.34
N SER A 677 -10.24 30.22 -20.01
CA SER A 677 -10.05 31.67 -19.86
C SER A 677 -9.92 32.42 -21.18
N GLY A 678 -9.75 31.71 -22.30
CA GLY A 678 -9.42 32.31 -23.60
C GLY A 678 -7.98 32.83 -23.72
N PHE A 679 -7.22 32.85 -22.62
CA PHE A 679 -5.85 33.38 -22.57
C PHE A 679 -4.80 32.28 -22.73
N ASP A 680 -4.28 32.12 -23.94
CA ASP A 680 -3.15 31.23 -24.19
C ASP A 680 -1.83 31.88 -23.74
N LEU A 681 -1.44 31.64 -22.49
CA LEU A 681 -0.20 32.17 -21.91
C LEU A 681 1.06 31.71 -22.66
N LEU A 682 1.03 30.56 -23.34
CA LEU A 682 2.15 30.11 -24.17
C LEU A 682 2.23 30.92 -25.46
N ARG A 683 1.09 31.21 -26.07
CA ARG A 683 1.00 32.12 -27.21
C ARG A 683 1.47 33.53 -26.83
N GLU A 684 1.02 34.04 -25.68
CA GLU A 684 1.39 35.38 -25.21
C GLU A 684 2.88 35.46 -24.85
N ARG A 685 3.40 34.45 -24.15
CA ARG A 685 4.84 34.32 -23.89
C ARG A 685 5.64 34.27 -25.18
N ASN A 686 5.22 33.48 -26.16
CA ASN A 686 5.91 33.37 -27.45
C ASN A 686 5.80 34.65 -28.26
N PHE A 687 4.68 35.37 -28.20
CA PHE A 687 4.51 36.69 -28.81
C PHE A 687 5.48 37.70 -28.19
N LEU A 688 5.54 37.80 -26.85
CA LEU A 688 6.46 38.68 -26.13
C LEU A 688 7.94 38.31 -26.35
N LEU A 689 8.26 37.01 -26.43
CA LEU A 689 9.60 36.53 -26.78
C LEU A 689 9.97 36.90 -28.22
N ASN A 690 9.04 36.79 -29.17
CA ASN A 690 9.29 37.16 -30.56
C ASN A 690 9.42 38.68 -30.73
N GLU A 691 8.60 39.48 -30.04
CA GLU A 691 8.72 40.94 -29.96
C GLU A 691 10.07 41.36 -29.38
N SER A 692 10.48 40.76 -28.26
CA SER A 692 11.78 41.06 -27.65
C SER A 692 12.95 40.67 -28.55
N ILE A 693 12.92 39.49 -29.19
CA ILE A 693 13.91 39.08 -30.20
C ILE A 693 13.94 40.05 -31.37
N ARG A 694 12.79 40.52 -31.84
CA ARG A 694 12.68 41.48 -32.95
C ARG A 694 13.25 42.85 -32.57
N SER A 695 12.97 43.34 -31.36
CA SER A 695 13.56 44.59 -30.85
C SER A 695 15.07 44.51 -30.69
N VAL A 696 15.61 43.34 -30.31
CA VAL A 696 17.06 43.10 -30.22
C VAL A 696 17.70 43.07 -31.60
N ARG A 697 17.04 42.44 -32.59
CA ARG A 697 17.51 42.41 -33.99
C ARG A 697 17.48 43.80 -34.64
N GLU A 698 16.44 44.59 -34.40
CA GLU A 698 16.35 45.97 -34.90
C GLU A 698 17.41 46.87 -34.25
N LYS A 699 17.68 46.73 -32.95
CA LYS A 699 18.79 47.42 -32.27
C LYS A 699 20.17 46.97 -32.75
N ALA A 700 20.33 45.70 -33.14
CA ALA A 700 21.58 45.19 -33.72
C ALA A 700 21.81 45.69 -35.15
N ALA A 701 20.75 45.92 -35.93
CA ALA A 701 20.81 46.46 -37.29
C ALA A 701 21.09 47.99 -37.33
N LEU A 702 20.94 48.68 -36.20
CA LEU A 702 21.19 50.13 -36.05
C LEU A 702 22.64 50.47 -35.63
N LYS A 703 23.58 49.52 -35.62
CA LYS A 703 25.00 49.85 -35.44
C LYS A 703 25.56 50.50 -36.72
N PRO A 704 26.07 51.75 -36.67
CA PRO A 704 26.66 52.39 -37.85
C PRO A 704 27.93 51.65 -38.28
N SER A 705 28.11 51.49 -39.59
CA SER A 705 29.35 50.99 -40.18
C SER A 705 30.51 51.90 -39.78
N ALA A 706 31.57 51.29 -39.23
CA ALA A 706 32.84 51.96 -39.02
C ALA A 706 33.49 52.23 -40.38
N ASP A 707 33.43 53.48 -40.85
CA ASP A 707 34.36 53.98 -41.86
C ASP A 707 34.64 55.48 -41.66
N ALA A 708 35.94 55.78 -41.73
CA ALA A 708 36.64 57.07 -41.80
C ALA A 708 37.08 57.78 -40.50
N PRO A 709 38.20 58.55 -40.53
CA PRO A 709 39.55 58.14 -40.97
C PRO A 709 40.65 58.50 -39.95
N LEU A 710 41.84 57.93 -40.15
CA LEU A 710 43.09 58.26 -39.46
C LEU A 710 43.40 59.76 -39.44
N GLY A 711 43.65 60.31 -38.24
CA GLY A 711 44.11 61.68 -37.99
C GLY A 711 45.19 61.74 -36.90
N THR A 712 46.43 61.45 -37.31
CA THR A 712 47.74 62.02 -36.90
C THR A 712 48.01 62.65 -35.50
N ARG A 713 49.19 62.24 -34.96
CA ARG A 713 50.13 62.89 -33.99
C ARG A 713 49.69 62.82 -32.52
N LEU A 714 50.52 62.38 -31.56
CA LEU A 714 51.98 62.17 -31.45
C LEU A 714 52.24 60.96 -30.53
#